data_AF-A0A3M1UW57-F1
#
_entry.id   AF-A0A3M1UW57-F1
#
_cell.length_a   1.000
_cell.length_b   1.000
_cell.length_c   1.000
_cell.angle_alpha   90.00
_cell.angle_beta   90.00
_cell.angle_gamma   90.00
#
_symmetry.space_group_name_H-M   'P 1'
#
loop_
_entity.id
_entity.type
_entity.pdbx_description
1 polymer ?
#
loop_
_entity_poly.entity_id
_entity_poly.type
_entity_poly.pdbx_seq_one_letter_code
_entity_poly.pdbx_strand_id
1 'polypeptide(L)'
;MSLVLTYTFVRLQGTEHRVRSNARHDTAALQAARTGASAALRLMSSPNWEGVDSPLRAVVGADDEGTLHYEVTWWAPHQLDDAALPEDGDAWDALHVLVRSKGIWVAHENPAYRVERTVEVVARLEPRLPGRIPVGRDDGTANDLSPNPPAWRGVESLTLQARKSGHSLRLEPGCRIDGDVFLAGGIRLFEDPRWGRAPRAAYLAGLGDDLTDGFTGSLTRWPHPLPGTLTVGIRPDHRLREDLDRLHVSWQIADGKPPADASRWSVPLDAFREYRIYQGGPTYRAPRVRWSLRNTTLQPSEDNPLGIFVCDGDLRVSDRVTVIGTLVVAGKLIVEGRDVTLAPFRGYDLEGNALVSDPSIWPRLPAVMAERLEIERDARLLIDGAVILEKDFEMELPEHEPMVEADAPIAAGTGAVAQPISAILSEVRLPAGVALPDFSPGRYAIWLGSREWSRYEDTGATRVADVAALDEEAGQPFLSLRPEIPLGAVAQGGSLTVWISGWKRWFPVTRFDTARGRIFLPALPDRRSLGARTAFRLVATRPRTGGWFPIIEHDPARRTLTVLGEAPFPSGVEYRIAPAIGRCAYIRGVVSAERFRLNAPPSWKHWNAQSWYERFEEWSYRQASASASGNPHPGSSAAASSDDDRRQAASDDGREDHNRDSDENDRRADDDRNRVDHRRAPQDHRSGNDRGDVDAPADASQDAEYGRYTTGDDPHDGVPRVSFATWLHDPAHCPAGNAAMRRRGLHIRPTLHIWNASDAPLRLTLPLFAPYRHEA
;
A
#
# COMPACT_ATOMS: atom_id res chain seq x y z
N MET A 1 -51.06 81.16 -30.77
CA MET A 1 -49.68 80.93 -30.27
C MET A 1 -49.63 80.44 -28.82
N SER A 2 -50.48 80.92 -27.88
CA SER A 2 -50.43 80.47 -26.48
C SER A 2 -50.73 78.96 -26.31
N LEU A 3 -51.68 78.40 -27.04
CA LEU A 3 -52.04 76.97 -26.99
C LEU A 3 -50.88 76.02 -27.37
N VAL A 4 -50.03 76.43 -28.31
CA VAL A 4 -48.84 75.68 -28.75
C VAL A 4 -47.74 75.72 -27.68
N LEU A 5 -47.56 76.88 -27.04
CA LEU A 5 -46.63 77.06 -25.91
C LEU A 5 -47.09 76.28 -24.67
N THR A 6 -48.38 76.28 -24.34
CA THR A 6 -48.94 75.49 -23.23
C THR A 6 -48.81 73.99 -23.51
N TYR A 7 -49.09 73.54 -24.73
CA TYR A 7 -48.93 72.13 -25.11
C TYR A 7 -47.46 71.68 -25.04
N THR A 8 -46.51 72.50 -25.50
CA THR A 8 -45.08 72.18 -25.39
C THR A 8 -44.61 72.17 -23.94
N PHE A 9 -45.08 73.08 -23.09
CA PHE A 9 -44.75 73.08 -21.66
C PHE A 9 -45.28 71.83 -20.93
N VAL A 10 -46.54 71.46 -21.17
CA VAL A 10 -47.14 70.26 -20.59
C VAL A 10 -46.41 69.00 -21.08
N ARG A 11 -46.02 68.96 -22.36
CA ARG A 11 -45.26 67.83 -22.92
C ARG A 11 -43.85 67.75 -22.33
N LEU A 12 -43.17 68.89 -22.14
CA LEU A 12 -41.84 68.98 -21.55
C LEU A 12 -41.85 68.51 -20.09
N GLN A 13 -42.81 69.00 -19.30
CA GLN A 13 -43.02 68.55 -17.91
C GLN A 13 -43.36 67.06 -17.84
N GLY A 14 -44.18 66.56 -18.78
CA GLY A 14 -44.46 65.13 -18.90
C GLY A 14 -43.22 64.29 -19.20
N THR A 15 -42.34 64.75 -20.10
CA THR A 15 -41.07 64.07 -20.37
C THR A 15 -40.09 64.13 -19.19
N GLU A 16 -39.94 65.27 -18.52
CA GLU A 16 -39.08 65.38 -17.33
C GLU A 16 -39.57 64.47 -16.20
N HIS A 17 -40.88 64.40 -15.98
CA HIS A 17 -41.47 63.53 -14.98
C HIS A 17 -41.19 62.05 -15.29
N ARG A 18 -41.34 61.63 -16.56
CA ARG A 18 -41.01 60.27 -17.00
C ARG A 18 -39.52 59.94 -16.86
N VAL A 19 -38.63 60.88 -17.21
CA VAL A 19 -37.19 60.67 -17.04
C VAL A 19 -36.81 60.52 -15.56
N ARG A 20 -37.39 61.34 -14.68
CA ARG A 20 -37.16 61.24 -13.23
C ARG A 20 -37.74 59.94 -12.64
N SER A 21 -38.93 59.54 -13.06
CA SER A 21 -39.56 58.28 -12.61
C SER A 21 -38.72 57.08 -13.06
N ASN A 22 -38.32 57.02 -14.33
CA ASN A 22 -37.42 55.98 -14.85
C ASN A 22 -36.09 55.92 -14.08
N ALA A 23 -35.44 57.05 -13.79
CA ALA A 23 -34.19 57.08 -13.02
C ALA A 23 -34.36 56.58 -11.57
N ARG A 24 -35.53 56.83 -10.96
CA ARG A 24 -35.88 56.28 -9.64
C ARG A 24 -36.09 54.77 -9.70
N HIS A 25 -36.87 54.28 -10.66
CA HIS A 25 -37.11 52.83 -10.84
C HIS A 25 -35.80 52.09 -11.17
N ASP A 26 -34.89 52.73 -11.91
CA ASP A 26 -33.56 52.21 -12.21
C ASP A 26 -32.70 52.02 -10.95
N THR A 27 -32.69 53.03 -10.09
CA THR A 27 -31.99 52.96 -8.79
C THR A 27 -32.64 51.92 -7.87
N ALA A 28 -33.97 51.84 -7.86
CA ALA A 28 -34.71 50.85 -7.07
C ALA A 28 -34.43 49.41 -7.54
N ALA A 29 -34.44 49.17 -8.86
CA ALA A 29 -34.06 47.88 -9.44
C ALA A 29 -32.63 47.48 -9.06
N LEU A 30 -31.67 48.42 -9.10
CA LEU A 30 -30.31 48.14 -8.65
C LEU A 30 -30.22 47.82 -7.15
N GLN A 31 -30.98 48.54 -6.30
CA GLN A 31 -31.04 48.25 -4.86
C GLN A 31 -31.67 46.88 -4.58
N ALA A 32 -32.72 46.49 -5.32
CA ALA A 32 -33.30 45.16 -5.25
C ALA A 32 -32.29 44.07 -5.65
N ALA A 33 -31.53 44.29 -6.73
CA ALA A 33 -30.46 43.39 -7.15
C ALA A 33 -29.39 43.21 -6.06
N ARG A 34 -28.92 44.31 -5.45
CA ARG A 34 -27.96 44.26 -4.32
C ARG A 34 -28.53 43.55 -3.09
N THR A 35 -29.82 43.75 -2.81
CA THR A 35 -30.54 43.09 -1.72
C THR A 35 -30.62 41.58 -1.98
N GLY A 36 -30.97 41.18 -3.20
CA GLY A 36 -31.00 39.77 -3.63
C GLY A 36 -29.62 39.11 -3.51
N ALA A 37 -28.56 39.77 -3.96
CA ALA A 37 -27.19 39.25 -3.83
C ALA A 37 -26.79 39.06 -2.36
N SER A 38 -27.10 40.03 -1.49
CA SER A 38 -26.85 39.94 -0.05
C SER A 38 -27.66 38.82 0.62
N ALA A 39 -28.92 38.64 0.22
CA ALA A 39 -29.78 37.56 0.71
C ALA A 39 -29.26 36.19 0.27
N ALA A 40 -28.79 36.07 -0.97
CA ALA A 40 -28.22 34.85 -1.52
C ALA A 40 -26.95 34.42 -0.79
N LEU A 41 -26.00 35.33 -0.54
CA LEU A 41 -24.78 35.01 0.22
C LEU A 41 -25.10 34.55 1.65
N ARG A 42 -26.09 35.18 2.30
CA ARG A 42 -26.57 34.74 3.61
C ARG A 42 -27.20 33.35 3.55
N LEU A 43 -28.01 33.08 2.52
CA LEU A 43 -28.62 31.77 2.31
C LEU A 43 -27.54 30.70 2.12
N MET A 44 -26.54 30.93 1.26
CA MET A 44 -25.43 30.01 1.01
C MET A 44 -24.64 29.64 2.28
N SER A 45 -24.52 30.58 3.22
CA SER A 45 -23.89 30.33 4.53
C SER A 45 -24.78 29.59 5.54
N SER A 46 -26.02 29.27 5.16
CA SER A 46 -27.03 28.66 6.04
C SER A 46 -27.31 27.20 5.67
N PRO A 47 -27.81 26.38 6.62
CA PRO A 47 -28.18 24.99 6.34
C PRO A 47 -29.41 24.86 5.43
N ASN A 48 -30.10 25.96 5.12
CA ASN A 48 -31.31 25.98 4.30
C ASN A 48 -31.03 26.22 2.80
N TRP A 49 -29.76 26.38 2.42
CA TRP A 49 -29.42 26.46 1.00
C TRP A 49 -29.58 25.09 0.34
N GLU A 50 -30.55 25.00 -0.57
CA GLU A 50 -30.86 23.76 -1.30
C GLU A 50 -29.83 23.45 -2.41
N GLY A 51 -29.05 24.45 -2.82
CA GLY A 51 -27.97 24.32 -3.80
C GLY A 51 -28.02 25.33 -4.94
N VAL A 52 -27.12 25.14 -5.90
CA VAL A 52 -26.96 26.01 -7.08
C VAL A 52 -28.17 25.97 -8.03
N ASP A 53 -28.93 24.88 -8.01
CA ASP A 53 -30.09 24.67 -8.89
C ASP A 53 -31.38 25.32 -8.38
N SER A 54 -31.42 25.79 -7.12
CA SER A 54 -32.65 26.31 -6.49
C SER A 54 -32.71 27.83 -6.54
N PRO A 55 -33.51 28.48 -7.41
CA PRO A 55 -33.57 29.94 -7.53
C PRO A 55 -34.17 30.60 -6.27
N LEU A 56 -33.71 31.80 -5.94
CA LEU A 56 -34.26 32.60 -4.84
C LEU A 56 -34.99 33.81 -5.39
N ARG A 57 -36.25 33.98 -5.00
CA ARG A 57 -37.08 35.11 -5.40
C ARG A 57 -37.79 35.71 -4.19
N ALA A 58 -37.79 37.03 -4.07
CA ALA A 58 -38.61 37.71 -3.07
C ALA A 58 -39.00 39.12 -3.52
N VAL A 59 -40.10 39.61 -2.95
CA VAL A 59 -40.55 40.99 -3.08
C VAL A 59 -39.81 41.83 -2.05
N VAL A 60 -39.14 42.90 -2.50
CA VAL A 60 -38.40 43.85 -1.65
C VAL A 60 -39.33 44.94 -1.13
N GLY A 61 -40.28 45.34 -1.97
CA GLY A 61 -41.27 46.36 -1.65
C GLY A 61 -42.22 46.59 -2.81
N ALA A 62 -43.15 47.52 -2.61
CA ALA A 62 -44.03 48.04 -3.64
C ALA A 62 -44.20 49.55 -3.39
N ASP A 63 -44.41 50.31 -4.45
CA ASP A 63 -44.85 51.69 -4.40
C ASP A 63 -46.25 51.79 -5.04
N ASP A 64 -46.79 53.01 -5.14
CA ASP A 64 -48.12 53.24 -5.73
C ASP A 64 -48.16 52.96 -7.24
N GLU A 65 -46.99 52.85 -7.90
CA GLU A 65 -46.86 52.71 -9.35
C GLU A 65 -46.53 51.26 -9.77
N GLY A 66 -45.93 50.45 -8.89
CA GLY A 66 -45.41 49.14 -9.22
C GLY A 66 -44.86 48.32 -8.04
N THR A 67 -44.38 47.12 -8.36
CA THR A 67 -43.81 46.16 -7.40
C THR A 67 -42.34 45.91 -7.70
N LEU A 68 -41.52 45.90 -6.66
CA LEU A 68 -40.08 45.65 -6.72
C LEU A 68 -39.75 44.25 -6.17
N HIS A 69 -39.12 43.42 -6.99
CA HIS A 69 -38.66 42.09 -6.59
C HIS A 69 -37.25 41.81 -7.09
N TYR A 70 -36.63 40.77 -6.55
CA TYR A 70 -35.38 40.23 -7.09
C TYR A 70 -35.54 38.75 -7.44
N GLU A 71 -34.70 38.30 -8.37
CA GLU A 71 -34.50 36.92 -8.74
C GLU A 71 -33.00 36.62 -8.74
N VAL A 72 -32.60 35.58 -8.00
CA VAL A 72 -31.21 35.13 -7.91
C VAL A 72 -31.08 33.75 -8.55
N THR A 73 -30.02 33.60 -9.33
CA THR A 73 -29.54 32.32 -9.88
C THR A 73 -28.08 32.12 -9.52
N TRP A 74 -27.67 30.86 -9.39
CA TRP A 74 -26.29 30.46 -9.12
C TRP A 74 -25.74 29.69 -10.31
N TRP A 75 -24.45 29.88 -10.59
CA TRP A 75 -23.76 29.25 -11.70
C TRP A 75 -22.40 28.74 -11.24
N ALA A 76 -22.05 27.51 -11.59
CA ALA A 76 -20.73 26.96 -11.36
C ALA A 76 -19.76 27.36 -12.50
N PRO A 77 -18.43 27.39 -12.26
CA PRO A 77 -17.42 27.77 -13.25
C PRO A 77 -17.61 27.12 -14.62
N HIS A 78 -17.72 25.79 -14.68
CA HIS A 78 -17.89 25.02 -15.92
C HIS A 78 -19.20 25.32 -16.70
N GLN A 79 -20.12 26.10 -16.14
CA GLN A 79 -21.36 26.50 -16.79
C GLN A 79 -21.27 27.91 -17.41
N LEU A 80 -20.14 28.59 -17.23
CA LEU A 80 -19.91 29.95 -17.70
C LEU A 80 -19.04 29.92 -18.96
N ASP A 81 -19.33 30.81 -19.91
CA ASP A 81 -18.43 31.07 -21.03
C ASP A 81 -17.18 31.83 -20.55
N ASP A 82 -16.02 31.64 -21.19
CA ASP A 82 -14.73 32.27 -20.83
C ASP A 82 -14.81 33.79 -20.61
N ALA A 83 -15.73 34.48 -21.29
CA ALA A 83 -15.93 35.92 -21.19
C ALA A 83 -16.60 36.40 -19.88
N ALA A 84 -17.15 35.48 -19.08
CA ALA A 84 -17.78 35.76 -17.78
C ALA A 84 -16.83 35.53 -16.59
N LEU A 85 -15.60 35.04 -16.85
CA LEU A 85 -14.57 34.87 -15.84
C LEU A 85 -13.88 36.22 -15.56
N PRO A 86 -13.53 36.54 -14.30
CA PRO A 86 -12.79 37.74 -13.93
C PRO A 86 -11.44 37.81 -14.67
N GLU A 87 -11.08 39.00 -15.15
CA GLU A 87 -9.78 39.26 -15.80
C GLU A 87 -8.59 39.13 -14.84
N ASP A 88 -8.83 39.22 -13.53
CA ASP A 88 -7.84 39.02 -12.48
C ASP A 88 -7.57 37.52 -12.34
N GLY A 89 -6.45 37.04 -12.89
CA GLY A 89 -6.07 35.64 -13.09
C GLY A 89 -5.93 34.72 -11.86
N ASP A 90 -6.78 34.88 -10.84
CA ASP A 90 -7.05 33.86 -9.84
C ASP A 90 -7.83 32.71 -10.51
N ALA A 91 -7.23 31.52 -10.52
CA ALA A 91 -7.84 30.34 -11.13
C ALA A 91 -9.17 30.01 -10.43
N TRP A 92 -10.28 30.04 -11.18
CA TRP A 92 -11.55 29.55 -10.69
C TRP A 92 -11.44 28.04 -10.45
N ASP A 93 -11.67 27.62 -9.21
CA ASP A 93 -11.77 26.22 -8.86
C ASP A 93 -13.24 25.77 -8.71
N ALA A 94 -13.45 24.47 -8.51
CA ALA A 94 -14.77 23.87 -8.43
C ALA A 94 -15.60 24.28 -7.18
N LEU A 95 -15.05 25.09 -6.28
CA LEU A 95 -15.75 25.66 -5.12
C LEU A 95 -16.20 27.10 -5.35
N HIS A 96 -15.90 27.71 -6.50
CA HIS A 96 -16.43 29.01 -6.86
C HIS A 96 -17.87 28.88 -7.38
N VAL A 97 -18.69 29.87 -7.05
CA VAL A 97 -20.08 29.98 -7.49
C VAL A 97 -20.36 31.44 -7.87
N LEU A 98 -20.78 31.67 -9.11
CA LEU A 98 -21.28 32.97 -9.55
C LEU A 98 -22.74 33.14 -9.11
N VAL A 99 -22.99 34.16 -8.31
CA VAL A 99 -24.32 34.58 -7.89
C VAL A 99 -24.77 35.73 -8.79
N ARG A 100 -25.79 35.48 -9.62
CA ARG A 100 -26.40 36.50 -10.48
C ARG A 100 -27.74 36.91 -9.90
N SER A 101 -27.82 38.14 -9.39
CA SER A 101 -29.02 38.74 -8.81
C SER A 101 -29.61 39.79 -9.75
N LYS A 102 -30.83 39.55 -10.21
CA LYS A 102 -31.61 40.43 -11.09
C LYS A 102 -32.69 41.13 -10.28
N GLY A 103 -32.58 42.45 -10.12
CA GLY A 103 -33.63 43.29 -9.55
C GLY A 103 -34.58 43.78 -10.64
N ILE A 104 -35.88 43.69 -10.38
CA ILE A 104 -36.94 43.96 -11.35
C ILE A 104 -38.00 44.83 -10.69
N TRP A 105 -38.26 46.00 -11.27
CA TRP A 105 -39.45 46.81 -10.98
C TRP A 105 -40.47 46.60 -12.08
N VAL A 106 -41.74 46.39 -11.73
CA VAL A 106 -42.84 46.14 -12.68
C VAL A 106 -44.03 47.04 -12.35
N ALA A 107 -44.51 47.81 -13.31
CA ALA A 107 -45.67 48.69 -13.12
C ALA A 107 -46.97 47.89 -12.91
N HIS A 108 -47.86 48.37 -12.03
CA HIS A 108 -49.17 47.73 -11.77
C HIS A 108 -50.12 47.83 -12.97
N GLU A 109 -50.14 49.00 -13.62
CA GLU A 109 -51.08 49.28 -14.71
C GLU A 109 -50.73 48.53 -16.00
N ASN A 110 -49.44 48.29 -16.24
CA ASN A 110 -48.97 47.54 -17.40
C ASN A 110 -47.65 46.80 -17.09
N PRO A 111 -47.69 45.47 -16.91
CA PRO A 111 -46.52 44.66 -16.61
C PRO A 111 -45.42 44.68 -17.68
N ALA A 112 -45.72 45.15 -18.90
CA ALA A 112 -44.72 45.34 -19.94
C ALA A 112 -43.75 46.49 -19.65
N TYR A 113 -44.14 47.45 -18.80
CA TYR A 113 -43.24 48.47 -18.29
C TYR A 113 -42.47 47.93 -17.09
N ARG A 114 -41.25 47.49 -17.36
CA ARG A 114 -40.33 47.00 -16.34
C ARG A 114 -38.94 47.58 -16.49
N VAL A 115 -38.25 47.72 -15.37
CA VAL A 115 -36.83 48.12 -15.32
C VAL A 115 -36.06 46.99 -14.65
N GLU A 116 -34.96 46.58 -15.27
CA GLU A 116 -34.16 45.43 -14.84
C GLU A 116 -32.71 45.84 -14.62
N ARG A 117 -32.13 45.41 -13.50
CA ARG A 117 -30.69 45.58 -13.21
C ARG A 117 -30.12 44.29 -12.66
N THR A 118 -28.90 43.96 -13.08
CA THR A 118 -28.20 42.75 -12.68
C THR A 118 -26.96 43.11 -11.86
N VAL A 119 -26.74 42.38 -10.78
CA VAL A 119 -25.52 42.38 -9.99
C VAL A 119 -24.97 40.96 -9.98
N GLU A 120 -23.67 40.85 -10.24
CA GLU A 120 -22.94 39.58 -10.24
C GLU A 120 -21.93 39.59 -9.10
N VAL A 121 -21.85 38.48 -8.37
CA VAL A 121 -20.93 38.29 -7.25
C VAL A 121 -20.32 36.90 -7.35
N VAL A 122 -19.01 36.79 -7.21
CA VAL A 122 -18.32 35.50 -7.12
C VAL A 122 -18.18 35.13 -5.65
N ALA A 123 -18.76 34.00 -5.27
CA ALA A 123 -18.64 33.44 -3.93
C ALA A 123 -17.73 32.21 -3.98
N ARG A 124 -16.67 32.20 -3.19
CA ARG A 124 -15.86 31.00 -2.96
C ARG A 124 -16.39 30.26 -1.74
N LEU A 125 -16.76 29.00 -1.93
CA LEU A 125 -17.13 28.12 -0.84
C LEU A 125 -15.87 27.62 -0.16
N GLU A 126 -15.84 27.63 1.17
CA GLU A 126 -14.70 27.12 1.93
C GLU A 126 -15.19 26.11 2.96
N PRO A 127 -14.91 24.80 2.79
CA PRO A 127 -15.38 23.77 3.70
C PRO A 127 -14.80 23.97 5.11
N ARG A 128 -15.61 23.72 6.14
CA ARG A 128 -15.17 23.69 7.54
C ARG A 128 -14.53 22.34 7.84
N LEU A 129 -13.23 22.25 7.62
CA LEU A 129 -12.46 21.01 7.78
C LEU A 129 -11.69 21.02 9.10
N PRO A 130 -11.55 19.86 9.77
CA PRO A 130 -10.67 19.73 10.93
C PRO A 130 -9.24 20.20 10.61
N GLY A 131 -8.67 21.03 11.46
CA GLY A 131 -7.28 21.54 11.30
C GLY A 131 -7.13 22.78 10.42
N ARG A 132 -8.21 23.23 9.76
CA ARG A 132 -8.23 24.54 9.08
C ARG A 132 -8.17 25.66 10.13
N ILE A 133 -7.48 26.77 9.81
CA ILE A 133 -7.52 27.99 10.62
C ILE A 133 -8.90 28.65 10.44
N PRO A 134 -9.74 28.74 11.48
CA PRO A 134 -11.07 29.35 11.36
C PRO A 134 -10.94 30.84 11.02
N VAL A 135 -11.81 31.34 10.13
CA VAL A 135 -11.80 32.76 9.73
C VAL A 135 -13.01 33.48 10.36
N GLY A 136 -12.74 34.49 11.18
CA GLY A 136 -13.75 35.44 11.69
C GLY A 136 -14.90 34.80 12.50
N ARG A 137 -16.00 34.45 11.81
CA ARG A 137 -17.26 33.90 12.36
C ARG A 137 -17.39 32.37 12.19
N ASP A 138 -16.35 31.73 11.70
CA ASP A 138 -16.35 30.30 11.47
C ASP A 138 -16.35 29.52 12.80
N ASP A 139 -17.21 28.50 12.91
CA ASP A 139 -17.19 27.59 14.06
C ASP A 139 -16.05 26.59 13.85
N GLY A 140 -14.93 26.79 14.55
CA GLY A 140 -13.76 25.92 14.45
C GLY A 140 -13.99 24.46 14.88
N THR A 141 -15.17 24.13 15.43
CA THR A 141 -15.57 22.75 15.77
C THR A 141 -16.49 22.12 14.72
N ALA A 142 -17.01 22.91 13.79
CA ALA A 142 -17.85 22.43 12.71
C ALA A 142 -17.06 21.58 11.71
N ASN A 143 -17.69 20.52 11.21
CA ASN A 143 -17.11 19.63 10.21
C ASN A 143 -18.09 19.42 9.06
N ASP A 144 -17.75 19.95 7.89
CA ASP A 144 -18.51 19.81 6.65
C ASP A 144 -18.16 18.52 5.88
N LEU A 145 -17.29 17.66 6.39
CA LEU A 145 -16.96 16.41 5.70
C LEU A 145 -18.15 15.45 5.73
N SER A 146 -18.50 14.92 4.56
CA SER A 146 -19.45 13.81 4.47
C SER A 146 -18.95 12.61 5.27
N PRO A 147 -19.83 11.93 6.02
CA PRO A 147 -19.43 10.75 6.78
C PRO A 147 -19.14 9.59 5.83
N ASN A 148 -18.01 8.92 6.06
CA ASN A 148 -17.77 7.58 5.49
C ASN A 148 -18.76 6.57 6.10
N PRO A 149 -19.04 5.46 5.39
CA PRO A 149 -19.75 4.33 5.96
C PRO A 149 -19.08 3.90 7.29
N PRO A 150 -19.83 3.60 8.36
CA PRO A 150 -19.25 3.25 9.67
C PRO A 150 -18.21 2.13 9.60
N ALA A 151 -18.41 1.18 8.68
CA ALA A 151 -17.50 0.09 8.33
C ALA A 151 -16.04 0.53 8.07
N TRP A 152 -15.87 1.73 7.51
CA TRP A 152 -14.63 2.15 6.88
C TRP A 152 -13.59 2.72 7.85
N ARG A 153 -14.02 3.27 8.98
CA ARG A 153 -13.10 3.88 9.97
C ARG A 153 -12.06 2.90 10.52
N GLY A 154 -12.39 1.61 10.60
CA GLY A 154 -11.45 0.57 11.01
C GLY A 154 -10.55 0.04 9.90
N VAL A 155 -10.79 0.45 8.64
CA VAL A 155 -10.03 -0.01 7.47
C VAL A 155 -8.91 0.96 7.11
N GLU A 156 -9.09 2.26 7.38
CA GLU A 156 -8.09 3.31 7.10
C GLU A 156 -6.74 3.07 7.79
N SER A 157 -6.76 2.42 8.96
CA SER A 157 -5.54 2.07 9.70
C SER A 157 -4.83 0.81 9.18
N LEU A 158 -5.47 0.03 8.30
CA LEU A 158 -4.93 -1.20 7.76
C LEU A 158 -4.17 -0.92 6.46
N THR A 159 -3.16 -1.74 6.17
CA THR A 159 -2.54 -1.78 4.84
C THR A 159 -3.29 -2.71 3.90
N LEU A 160 -3.79 -3.82 4.43
CA LEU A 160 -4.52 -4.81 3.65
C LEU A 160 -5.72 -5.34 4.44
N GLN A 161 -6.86 -5.45 3.75
CA GLN A 161 -8.07 -6.05 4.29
C GLN A 161 -8.62 -7.11 3.32
N ALA A 162 -8.67 -8.37 3.76
CA ALA A 162 -9.31 -9.46 3.04
C ALA A 162 -10.63 -9.87 3.71
N ARG A 163 -11.75 -9.80 2.97
CA ARG A 163 -13.11 -9.79 3.56
C ARG A 163 -13.82 -11.14 3.52
N LYS A 164 -13.32 -12.12 2.75
CA LYS A 164 -13.96 -13.43 2.57
C LYS A 164 -13.47 -14.46 3.58
N SER A 165 -14.36 -15.32 4.08
CA SER A 165 -13.97 -16.51 4.85
C SER A 165 -13.30 -17.56 3.96
N GLY A 166 -12.47 -18.43 4.54
CA GLY A 166 -11.65 -19.41 3.81
C GLY A 166 -10.19 -18.97 3.65
N HIS A 167 -9.51 -19.28 2.55
CA HIS A 167 -8.17 -18.74 2.29
C HIS A 167 -8.28 -17.34 1.66
N SER A 168 -8.09 -16.32 2.47
CA SER A 168 -8.27 -14.90 2.08
C SER A 168 -6.99 -14.27 1.55
N LEU A 169 -5.83 -14.79 1.96
CA LEU A 169 -4.52 -14.35 1.48
C LEU A 169 -3.68 -15.56 1.10
N ARG A 170 -3.24 -15.61 -0.15
CA ARG A 170 -2.15 -16.47 -0.60
C ARG A 170 -0.95 -15.58 -0.88
N LEU A 171 0.14 -15.83 -0.17
CA LEU A 171 1.35 -15.04 -0.22
C LEU A 171 2.51 -15.95 -0.57
N GLU A 172 3.01 -15.83 -1.79
CA GLU A 172 4.23 -16.51 -2.22
C GLU A 172 5.45 -15.57 -2.06
N PRO A 173 6.70 -16.10 -2.01
CA PRO A 173 7.86 -15.26 -1.77
C PRO A 173 8.05 -14.19 -2.88
N GLY A 174 8.61 -13.04 -2.52
CA GLY A 174 8.72 -11.86 -3.41
C GLY A 174 7.65 -10.78 -3.16
N CYS A 175 6.75 -11.00 -2.22
CA CYS A 175 5.76 -10.00 -1.78
C CYS A 175 6.13 -9.39 -0.43
N ARG A 176 5.81 -8.11 -0.21
CA ARG A 176 5.92 -7.43 1.08
C ARG A 176 4.71 -6.53 1.33
N ILE A 177 4.11 -6.68 2.50
CA ILE A 177 3.00 -5.84 2.96
C ILE A 177 3.42 -5.13 4.26
N ASP A 178 3.79 -3.86 4.15
CA ASP A 178 4.27 -3.03 5.26
C ASP A 178 3.09 -2.33 5.97
N GLY A 179 2.62 -2.97 7.03
CA GLY A 179 1.65 -2.42 7.98
C GLY A 179 0.62 -3.48 8.38
N ASP A 180 -0.40 -3.05 9.12
CA ASP A 180 -1.34 -3.99 9.72
C ASP A 180 -2.27 -4.63 8.67
N VAL A 181 -2.51 -5.93 8.84
CA VAL A 181 -3.29 -6.75 7.92
C VAL A 181 -4.48 -7.35 8.65
N PHE A 182 -5.67 -7.25 8.06
CA PHE A 182 -6.86 -7.93 8.52
C PHE A 182 -7.28 -9.01 7.52
N LEU A 183 -7.47 -10.25 7.99
CA LEU A 183 -8.00 -11.35 7.19
C LEU A 183 -9.26 -11.93 7.84
N ALA A 184 -10.39 -11.91 7.15
CA ALA A 184 -11.61 -12.57 7.61
C ALA A 184 -11.48 -14.10 7.65
N GLY A 185 -10.55 -14.66 6.87
CA GLY A 185 -10.23 -16.08 6.83
C GLY A 185 -8.75 -16.37 7.12
N GLY A 186 -8.29 -17.54 6.71
CA GLY A 186 -6.92 -17.99 6.84
C GLY A 186 -5.99 -17.49 5.73
N ILE A 187 -4.70 -17.75 5.95
CA ILE A 187 -3.60 -17.40 5.05
C ILE A 187 -2.90 -18.67 4.56
N ARG A 188 -2.37 -18.62 3.34
CA ARG A 188 -1.43 -19.61 2.80
C ARG A 188 -0.10 -18.92 2.56
N LEU A 189 0.90 -19.32 3.33
CA LEU A 189 2.26 -18.77 3.28
C LEU A 189 3.16 -19.75 2.55
N PHE A 190 3.74 -19.32 1.42
CA PHE A 190 4.83 -20.03 0.74
C PHE A 190 4.49 -21.51 0.48
N GLU A 191 3.30 -21.76 -0.08
CA GLU A 191 2.84 -23.10 -0.44
C GLU A 191 3.23 -23.46 -1.89
N ASP A 192 3.56 -22.47 -2.72
CA ASP A 192 3.98 -22.63 -4.11
C ASP A 192 5.21 -21.75 -4.34
N PRO A 193 6.41 -22.35 -4.51
CA PRO A 193 6.68 -23.67 -5.09
C PRO A 193 6.48 -24.84 -4.13
N ARG A 194 6.54 -26.08 -4.62
CA ARG A 194 6.33 -27.29 -3.80
C ARG A 194 7.52 -27.55 -2.85
N TRP A 195 7.72 -26.70 -1.85
CA TRP A 195 8.83 -26.80 -0.90
C TRP A 195 8.81 -28.11 -0.11
N GLY A 196 9.99 -28.67 0.14
CA GLY A 196 10.16 -29.62 1.24
C GLY A 196 9.95 -28.92 2.60
N ARG A 197 9.47 -29.66 3.61
CA ARG A 197 9.17 -29.10 4.95
C ARG A 197 10.37 -28.42 5.59
N ALA A 198 11.54 -29.06 5.55
CA ALA A 198 12.77 -28.54 6.17
C ALA A 198 13.32 -27.28 5.48
N PRO A 199 13.52 -27.25 4.13
CA PRO A 199 13.92 -26.04 3.41
C PRO A 199 12.99 -24.85 3.68
N ARG A 200 11.66 -25.07 3.68
CA ARG A 200 10.68 -24.01 3.95
C ARG A 200 10.80 -23.48 5.37
N ALA A 201 10.90 -24.36 6.36
CA ALA A 201 11.03 -23.95 7.76
C ALA A 201 12.31 -23.13 8.00
N ALA A 202 13.44 -23.54 7.42
CA ALA A 202 14.70 -22.82 7.51
C ALA A 202 14.67 -21.46 6.79
N TYR A 203 13.96 -21.40 5.65
CA TYR A 203 13.76 -20.14 4.92
C TYR A 203 12.93 -19.14 5.74
N LEU A 204 11.78 -19.59 6.29
CA LEU A 204 10.92 -18.77 7.15
C LEU A 204 11.65 -18.29 8.39
N ALA A 205 12.39 -19.17 9.07
CA ALA A 205 13.19 -18.80 10.24
C ALA A 205 14.27 -17.77 9.88
N GLY A 206 14.97 -17.96 8.75
CA GLY A 206 15.95 -16.99 8.27
C GLY A 206 15.35 -15.60 8.06
N LEU A 207 14.19 -15.51 7.38
CA LEU A 207 13.50 -14.23 7.19
C LEU A 207 13.06 -13.59 8.51
N GLY A 208 12.63 -14.40 9.47
CA GLY A 208 12.24 -13.92 10.79
C GLY A 208 13.44 -13.44 11.63
N ASP A 209 14.54 -14.18 11.62
CA ASP A 209 15.76 -13.78 12.32
C ASP A 209 16.30 -12.47 11.74
N ASP A 210 16.24 -12.31 10.40
CA ASP A 210 16.57 -11.06 9.72
C ASP A 210 15.65 -9.89 10.15
N LEU A 211 14.40 -10.15 10.55
CA LEU A 211 13.49 -9.15 11.11
C LEU A 211 13.88 -8.73 12.54
N THR A 212 14.24 -9.69 13.39
CA THR A 212 14.43 -9.49 14.84
C THR A 212 15.83 -9.08 15.23
N ASP A 213 16.86 -9.51 14.50
CA ASP A 213 18.25 -9.28 14.87
C ASP A 213 18.66 -7.81 14.82
N GLY A 214 17.83 -6.91 14.27
CA GLY A 214 18.07 -5.47 14.24
C GLY A 214 19.45 -5.11 13.67
N PHE A 215 20.07 -6.03 12.95
CA PHE A 215 21.49 -5.96 12.63
C PHE A 215 21.69 -4.70 11.81
N THR A 216 22.72 -3.95 12.21
CA THR A 216 23.14 -2.61 11.81
C THR A 216 23.39 -2.39 10.30
N GLY A 217 22.87 -3.27 9.44
CA GLY A 217 22.79 -3.12 7.99
C GLY A 217 21.89 -4.14 7.25
N SER A 218 21.16 -5.06 7.91
CA SER A 218 20.59 -6.27 7.25
C SER A 218 19.06 -6.35 7.10
N LEU A 219 18.27 -5.58 7.86
CA LEU A 219 16.78 -5.53 7.72
C LEU A 219 16.29 -5.11 6.31
N THR A 220 17.21 -4.68 5.46
CA THR A 220 16.97 -4.27 4.07
C THR A 220 17.57 -5.21 3.04
N ARG A 221 18.26 -6.29 3.46
CA ARG A 221 18.66 -7.31 2.49
C ARG A 221 17.44 -8.12 2.08
N TRP A 222 16.52 -8.51 2.95
CA TRP A 222 15.46 -9.45 2.54
C TRP A 222 14.07 -8.92 2.90
N PRO A 223 13.06 -8.97 2.00
CA PRO A 223 11.75 -8.42 2.30
C PRO A 223 11.03 -9.42 3.18
N HIS A 224 11.02 -9.16 4.48
CA HIS A 224 10.07 -9.83 5.36
C HIS A 224 8.65 -9.63 4.80
N PRO A 225 7.84 -10.69 4.63
CA PRO A 225 6.59 -10.61 3.89
C PRO A 225 5.49 -9.81 4.61
N LEU A 226 5.48 -9.86 5.95
CA LEU A 226 4.43 -9.30 6.81
C LEU A 226 5.03 -8.69 8.09
N PRO A 227 5.79 -7.59 8.03
CA PRO A 227 6.40 -7.00 9.22
C PRO A 227 5.40 -6.33 10.18
N GLY A 228 4.16 -6.06 9.75
CA GLY A 228 3.09 -5.52 10.60
C GLY A 228 2.32 -6.58 11.39
N THR A 229 1.25 -6.16 12.08
CA THR A 229 0.41 -7.07 12.87
C THR A 229 -0.62 -7.77 11.98
N LEU A 230 -0.75 -9.09 12.14
CA LEU A 230 -1.75 -9.89 11.46
C LEU A 230 -2.98 -10.12 12.36
N THR A 231 -4.11 -9.49 12.02
CA THR A 231 -5.39 -9.75 12.68
C THR A 231 -6.21 -10.73 11.85
N VAL A 232 -6.62 -11.85 12.44
CA VAL A 232 -7.41 -12.89 11.76
C VAL A 232 -8.79 -13.06 12.38
N GLY A 233 -9.80 -13.26 11.53
CA GLY A 233 -11.17 -13.55 11.95
C GLY A 233 -11.36 -15.02 12.36
N ILE A 234 -10.45 -15.90 11.96
CA ILE A 234 -10.47 -17.33 12.29
C ILE A 234 -9.13 -17.70 12.94
N ARG A 235 -9.17 -18.44 14.04
CA ARG A 235 -7.96 -18.93 14.72
C ARG A 235 -7.10 -19.74 13.74
N PRO A 236 -5.81 -19.39 13.55
CA PRO A 236 -4.90 -20.15 12.71
C PRO A 236 -4.70 -21.57 13.25
N ASP A 237 -4.52 -22.54 12.35
CA ASP A 237 -4.20 -23.91 12.76
C ASP A 237 -2.79 -24.00 13.38
N HIS A 238 -2.41 -25.18 13.88
CA HIS A 238 -1.09 -25.36 14.51
C HIS A 238 0.08 -25.10 13.55
N ARG A 239 -0.03 -25.53 12.28
CA ARG A 239 1.06 -25.41 11.32
C ARG A 239 1.30 -23.96 10.94
N LEU A 240 0.23 -23.22 10.69
CA LEU A 240 0.31 -21.81 10.39
C LEU A 240 0.85 -21.01 11.59
N ARG A 241 0.48 -21.35 12.83
CA ARG A 241 1.07 -20.71 14.02
C ARG A 241 2.58 -20.94 14.12
N GLU A 242 3.06 -22.15 13.86
CA GLU A 242 4.51 -22.39 13.81
C GLU A 242 5.20 -21.53 12.73
N ASP A 243 4.57 -21.35 11.58
CA ASP A 243 5.13 -20.54 10.49
C ASP A 243 5.15 -19.05 10.82
N LEU A 244 4.09 -18.53 11.45
CA LEU A 244 4.04 -17.16 11.95
C LEU A 244 5.08 -16.94 13.06
N ASP A 245 5.26 -17.92 13.95
CA ASP A 245 6.29 -17.88 14.99
C ASP A 245 7.71 -17.88 14.41
N ARG A 246 7.98 -18.65 13.34
CA ARG A 246 9.28 -18.65 12.62
C ARG A 246 9.55 -17.32 11.96
N LEU A 247 8.53 -16.66 11.41
CA LEU A 247 8.62 -15.32 10.84
C LEU A 247 8.67 -14.22 11.90
N HIS A 248 8.45 -14.54 13.18
CA HIS A 248 8.22 -13.56 14.26
C HIS A 248 7.10 -12.55 13.94
N VAL A 249 6.07 -12.99 13.22
CA VAL A 249 4.88 -12.18 12.92
C VAL A 249 3.98 -12.12 14.15
N SER A 250 3.71 -10.91 14.63
CA SER A 250 2.70 -10.70 15.67
C SER A 250 1.31 -10.94 15.08
N TRP A 251 0.52 -11.80 15.71
CA TRP A 251 -0.85 -12.07 15.26
C TRP A 251 -1.85 -12.12 16.41
N GLN A 252 -3.09 -11.76 16.10
CA GLN A 252 -4.20 -11.75 17.07
C GLN A 252 -5.51 -12.20 16.40
N ILE A 253 -6.45 -12.65 17.22
CA ILE A 253 -7.81 -12.98 16.77
C ILE A 253 -8.67 -11.74 17.02
N ALA A 254 -9.50 -11.36 16.04
CA ALA A 254 -10.47 -10.28 16.24
C ALA A 254 -11.50 -10.72 17.30
N ASP A 255 -11.53 -10.03 18.45
CA ASP A 255 -12.53 -10.21 19.52
C ASP A 255 -13.87 -9.62 19.06
N GLY A 256 -14.57 -10.33 18.19
CA GLY A 256 -15.80 -9.87 17.56
C GLY A 256 -15.71 -9.90 16.05
N LYS A 257 -16.87 -9.97 15.40
CA LYS A 257 -17.04 -10.09 13.94
C LYS A 257 -16.08 -9.15 13.19
N PRO A 258 -15.68 -9.49 11.93
CA PRO A 258 -15.04 -8.51 11.03
C PRO A 258 -15.79 -7.18 11.15
N PRO A 259 -15.14 -6.00 11.03
CA PRO A 259 -15.82 -4.71 11.12
C PRO A 259 -17.15 -4.84 10.37
N ALA A 260 -18.29 -4.76 11.09
CA ALA A 260 -19.50 -5.57 10.86
C ALA A 260 -20.17 -5.46 9.47
N ASP A 261 -19.63 -4.60 8.61
CA ASP A 261 -20.14 -4.20 7.30
C ASP A 261 -19.12 -4.40 6.15
N ALA A 262 -17.90 -4.89 6.43
CA ALA A 262 -16.88 -5.11 5.39
C ALA A 262 -17.31 -6.15 4.34
N SER A 263 -18.18 -7.11 4.67
CA SER A 263 -18.62 -8.17 3.75
C SER A 263 -19.72 -7.75 2.75
N ARG A 264 -20.25 -6.52 2.84
CA ARG A 264 -21.43 -6.08 2.07
C ARG A 264 -21.22 -4.82 1.24
N TRP A 265 -20.00 -4.31 1.17
CA TRP A 265 -19.76 -3.11 0.38
C TRP A 265 -19.66 -3.46 -1.10
N SER A 266 -20.73 -3.16 -1.84
CA SER A 266 -20.70 -3.00 -3.29
C SER A 266 -20.37 -1.54 -3.60
N VAL A 267 -19.47 -1.30 -4.54
CA VAL A 267 -19.24 0.02 -5.12
C VAL A 267 -20.51 0.36 -5.90
N PRO A 268 -21.31 1.37 -5.51
CA PRO A 268 -22.41 1.80 -6.34
C PRO A 268 -21.81 2.56 -7.53
N LEU A 269 -21.37 1.83 -8.56
CA LEU A 269 -20.69 2.35 -9.75
C LEU A 269 -21.51 3.47 -10.41
N ASP A 270 -22.84 3.37 -10.33
CA ASP A 270 -23.77 4.39 -10.82
C ASP A 270 -23.64 5.73 -10.07
N ALA A 271 -23.28 5.72 -8.79
CA ALA A 271 -23.03 6.93 -8.00
C ALA A 271 -21.77 7.69 -8.44
N PHE A 272 -20.92 7.08 -9.27
CA PHE A 272 -19.72 7.71 -9.82
C PHE A 272 -19.89 8.19 -11.26
N ARG A 273 -21.00 7.84 -11.94
CA ARG A 273 -21.29 8.34 -13.30
C ARG A 273 -21.62 9.82 -13.29
N GLU A 274 -22.38 10.24 -12.29
CA GLU A 274 -22.79 11.62 -12.06
C GLU A 274 -22.58 11.93 -10.58
N TYR A 275 -21.87 13.01 -10.28
CA TYR A 275 -21.46 13.30 -8.91
C TYR A 275 -21.52 14.80 -8.61
N ARG A 276 -21.50 15.11 -7.31
CA ARG A 276 -21.38 16.47 -6.78
C ARG A 276 -20.18 16.50 -5.83
N ILE A 277 -19.46 17.63 -5.76
CA ILE A 277 -18.34 17.78 -4.83
C ILE A 277 -18.85 18.09 -3.42
N TYR A 278 -19.84 18.97 -3.33
CA TYR A 278 -20.54 19.32 -2.10
C TYR A 278 -22.05 19.14 -2.30
N GLN A 279 -22.78 18.85 -1.23
CA GLN A 279 -24.24 18.73 -1.29
C GLN A 279 -24.86 20.09 -1.69
N GLY A 280 -25.74 20.07 -2.69
CA GLY A 280 -26.29 21.27 -3.33
C GLY A 280 -25.40 21.86 -4.43
N GLY A 281 -24.21 21.31 -4.67
CA GLY A 281 -23.35 21.74 -5.77
C GLY A 281 -23.82 21.29 -7.15
N PRO A 282 -23.16 21.77 -8.21
CA PRO A 282 -23.46 21.34 -9.56
C PRO A 282 -23.20 19.84 -9.74
N THR A 283 -23.95 19.23 -10.66
CA THR A 283 -23.75 17.83 -11.04
C THR A 283 -22.72 17.74 -12.17
N TYR A 284 -21.61 17.06 -11.88
CA TYR A 284 -20.58 16.72 -12.85
C TYR A 284 -20.82 15.33 -13.43
N ARG A 285 -20.39 15.12 -14.67
CA ARG A 285 -20.49 13.83 -15.34
C ARG A 285 -19.10 13.23 -15.53
N ALA A 286 -18.86 12.08 -14.93
CA ALA A 286 -17.59 11.40 -15.08
C ALA A 286 -17.38 10.93 -16.54
N PRO A 287 -16.24 11.26 -17.17
CA PRO A 287 -15.90 10.77 -18.49
C PRO A 287 -15.83 9.25 -18.53
N ARG A 288 -16.40 8.66 -19.60
CA ARG A 288 -16.28 7.22 -19.84
C ARG A 288 -14.96 6.90 -20.51
N VAL A 289 -14.20 5.99 -19.92
CA VAL A 289 -12.98 5.45 -20.51
C VAL A 289 -13.29 4.23 -21.37
N ARG A 290 -12.51 4.08 -22.44
CA ARG A 290 -12.57 2.90 -23.32
C ARG A 290 -12.11 1.66 -22.54
N TRP A 291 -12.46 0.48 -23.04
CA TRP A 291 -12.06 -0.83 -22.49
C TRP A 291 -10.54 -1.09 -22.54
N SER A 292 -9.75 -0.20 -23.15
CA SER A 292 -8.29 -0.22 -23.10
C SER A 292 -7.69 1.18 -23.01
N LEU A 293 -6.59 1.31 -22.26
CA LEU A 293 -5.77 2.51 -22.13
C LEU A 293 -4.32 2.20 -22.49
N ARG A 294 -3.72 3.05 -23.33
CA ARG A 294 -2.30 2.95 -23.73
C ARG A 294 -1.81 4.32 -24.18
N ASN A 295 -0.61 4.72 -23.75
CA ASN A 295 -0.06 6.06 -24.02
C ASN A 295 -1.09 7.16 -23.69
N THR A 296 -1.76 7.02 -22.56
CA THR A 296 -2.91 7.86 -22.20
C THR A 296 -2.64 8.53 -20.87
N THR A 297 -2.86 9.84 -20.82
CA THR A 297 -2.87 10.60 -19.57
C THR A 297 -4.29 11.09 -19.32
N LEU A 298 -4.84 10.75 -18.16
CA LEU A 298 -6.14 11.19 -17.69
C LEU A 298 -5.91 12.03 -16.44
N GLN A 299 -6.44 13.24 -16.41
CA GLN A 299 -6.29 14.16 -15.29
C GLN A 299 -7.58 14.96 -15.08
N PRO A 300 -7.77 15.57 -13.89
CA PRO A 300 -8.92 16.41 -13.63
C PRO A 300 -9.02 17.56 -14.62
N SER A 301 -10.25 18.03 -14.85
CA SER A 301 -10.57 19.17 -15.69
C SER A 301 -11.71 19.98 -15.05
N GLU A 302 -12.07 21.13 -15.61
CA GLU A 302 -13.18 21.93 -15.11
C GLU A 302 -14.54 21.18 -15.11
N ASP A 303 -14.78 20.37 -16.15
CA ASP A 303 -15.96 19.49 -16.26
C ASP A 303 -15.87 18.21 -15.41
N ASN A 304 -14.68 17.87 -14.92
CA ASN A 304 -14.41 16.69 -14.10
C ASN A 304 -13.38 17.00 -13.00
N PRO A 305 -13.72 17.86 -12.03
CA PRO A 305 -12.77 18.43 -11.09
C PRO A 305 -12.18 17.41 -10.11
N LEU A 306 -12.88 16.30 -9.83
CA LEU A 306 -12.34 15.21 -9.00
C LEU A 306 -11.56 14.16 -9.81
N GLY A 307 -11.45 14.31 -11.12
CA GLY A 307 -10.79 13.34 -11.99
C GLY A 307 -11.40 11.94 -11.91
N ILE A 308 -12.73 11.83 -11.84
CA ILE A 308 -13.39 10.51 -11.79
C ILE A 308 -13.53 9.98 -13.22
N PHE A 309 -13.02 8.78 -13.49
CA PHE A 309 -13.09 8.13 -14.80
C PHE A 309 -13.77 6.77 -14.68
N VAL A 310 -14.81 6.53 -15.48
CA VAL A 310 -15.66 5.33 -15.33
C VAL A 310 -15.53 4.41 -16.54
N CYS A 311 -15.31 3.11 -16.30
CA CYS A 311 -15.43 2.05 -17.30
C CYS A 311 -16.62 1.14 -16.95
N ASP A 312 -17.54 0.94 -17.90
CA ASP A 312 -18.77 0.15 -17.72
C ASP A 312 -18.54 -1.38 -17.68
N GLY A 313 -17.32 -1.85 -17.96
CA GLY A 313 -16.97 -3.27 -17.97
C GLY A 313 -15.51 -3.49 -17.62
N ASP A 314 -14.88 -4.44 -18.30
CA ASP A 314 -13.46 -4.74 -18.12
C ASP A 314 -12.58 -3.65 -18.77
N LEU A 315 -11.47 -3.35 -18.11
CA LEU A 315 -10.49 -2.35 -18.54
C LEU A 315 -9.10 -2.97 -18.60
N ARG A 316 -8.45 -2.90 -19.77
CA ARG A 316 -7.03 -3.22 -19.92
C ARG A 316 -6.17 -1.96 -19.89
N VAL A 317 -5.15 -1.95 -19.05
CA VAL A 317 -4.18 -0.87 -18.94
C VAL A 317 -2.82 -1.38 -19.41
N SER A 318 -2.40 -0.89 -20.57
CA SER A 318 -1.13 -1.21 -21.21
C SER A 318 -0.09 -0.10 -20.92
N ASP A 319 0.91 0.08 -21.78
CA ASP A 319 2.07 0.93 -21.48
C ASP A 319 1.74 2.43 -21.39
N ARG A 320 2.51 3.13 -20.54
CA ARG A 320 2.56 4.59 -20.40
C ARG A 320 1.16 5.18 -20.15
N VAL A 321 0.55 4.73 -19.07
CA VAL A 321 -0.77 5.22 -18.65
C VAL A 321 -0.62 5.94 -17.32
N THR A 322 -1.03 7.19 -17.29
CA THR A 322 -1.08 8.00 -16.06
C THR A 322 -2.51 8.43 -15.82
N VAL A 323 -3.05 8.14 -14.64
CA VAL A 323 -4.38 8.58 -14.21
C VAL A 323 -4.22 9.34 -12.90
N ILE A 324 -4.62 10.61 -12.89
CA ILE A 324 -4.81 11.42 -11.68
C ILE A 324 -6.30 11.58 -11.43
N GLY A 325 -6.74 11.09 -10.28
CA GLY A 325 -8.14 10.97 -9.90
C GLY A 325 -8.54 9.53 -9.59
N THR A 326 -9.83 9.26 -9.66
CA THR A 326 -10.39 7.96 -9.28
C THR A 326 -10.73 7.17 -10.53
N LEU A 327 -10.07 6.02 -10.73
CA LEU A 327 -10.44 5.08 -11.78
C LEU A 327 -11.48 4.08 -11.26
N VAL A 328 -12.69 4.16 -11.80
CA VAL A 328 -13.84 3.32 -11.42
C VAL A 328 -14.14 2.33 -12.55
N VAL A 329 -13.99 1.04 -12.28
CA VAL A 329 -14.13 -0.04 -13.28
C VAL A 329 -15.23 -0.99 -12.83
N ALA A 330 -16.31 -1.11 -13.60
CA ALA A 330 -17.43 -1.94 -13.22
C ALA A 330 -17.11 -3.44 -13.21
N GLY A 331 -16.20 -3.86 -14.08
CA GLY A 331 -15.71 -5.23 -14.13
C GLY A 331 -14.27 -5.33 -13.65
N LYS A 332 -13.47 -6.03 -14.44
CA LYS A 332 -12.09 -6.38 -14.14
C LYS A 332 -11.11 -5.32 -14.66
N LEU A 333 -10.23 -4.84 -13.80
CA LEU A 333 -9.07 -4.04 -14.17
C LEU A 333 -7.86 -4.98 -14.39
N ILE A 334 -7.37 -5.05 -15.62
CA ILE A 334 -6.17 -5.80 -16.02
C ILE A 334 -5.04 -4.82 -16.28
N VAL A 335 -3.92 -4.96 -15.58
CA VAL A 335 -2.71 -4.16 -15.83
C VAL A 335 -1.65 -5.06 -16.44
N GLU A 336 -1.30 -4.81 -17.70
CA GLU A 336 -0.35 -5.61 -18.50
C GLU A 336 0.88 -4.82 -18.96
N GLY A 337 0.80 -3.48 -18.94
CA GLY A 337 1.86 -2.62 -19.47
C GLY A 337 2.85 -2.09 -18.45
N ARG A 338 3.83 -1.32 -18.96
CA ARG A 338 4.87 -0.67 -18.17
C ARG A 338 4.60 0.82 -17.99
N ASP A 339 5.19 1.39 -16.95
CA ASP A 339 5.09 2.82 -16.63
C ASP A 339 3.63 3.24 -16.43
N VAL A 340 2.88 2.43 -15.68
CA VAL A 340 1.50 2.73 -15.30
C VAL A 340 1.50 3.42 -13.93
N THR A 341 0.85 4.59 -13.83
CA THR A 341 0.70 5.35 -12.59
C THR A 341 -0.76 5.69 -12.37
N LEU A 342 -1.32 5.25 -11.24
CA LEU A 342 -2.69 5.56 -10.82
C LEU A 342 -2.61 6.28 -9.47
N ALA A 343 -3.02 7.54 -9.40
CA ALA A 343 -2.99 8.34 -8.17
C ALA A 343 -4.33 9.06 -8.01
N PRO A 344 -4.85 9.25 -6.78
CA PRO A 344 -6.10 9.94 -6.54
C PRO A 344 -5.94 11.43 -6.83
N PHE A 345 -7.07 12.12 -6.85
CA PHE A 345 -7.06 13.58 -6.88
C PHE A 345 -6.44 14.13 -5.59
N ARG A 346 -5.49 15.06 -5.76
CA ARG A 346 -4.76 15.72 -4.67
C ARG A 346 -4.85 17.23 -4.71
N GLY A 347 -5.70 17.78 -5.58
CA GLY A 347 -5.79 19.23 -5.77
C GLY A 347 -4.62 19.86 -6.52
N TYR A 348 -3.77 19.06 -7.17
CA TYR A 348 -2.72 19.53 -8.09
C TYR A 348 -2.86 18.81 -9.43
N ASP A 349 -2.35 19.42 -10.50
CA ASP A 349 -2.13 18.77 -11.79
C ASP A 349 -0.78 18.02 -11.85
N LEU A 350 -0.39 17.55 -13.05
CA LEU A 350 0.89 16.86 -13.26
C LEU A 350 2.10 17.77 -13.10
N GLU A 351 1.94 19.04 -13.49
CA GLU A 351 2.94 20.09 -13.45
C GLU A 351 3.13 20.66 -12.04
N GLY A 352 2.20 20.40 -11.13
CA GLY A 352 2.21 20.86 -9.74
C GLY A 352 1.43 22.15 -9.50
N ASN A 353 0.67 22.63 -10.48
CA ASN A 353 -0.23 23.76 -10.29
C ASN A 353 -1.42 23.33 -9.44
N ALA A 354 -1.80 24.17 -8.48
CA ALA A 354 -2.97 23.91 -7.65
C ALA A 354 -4.25 24.04 -8.50
N LEU A 355 -5.08 22.99 -8.49
CA LEU A 355 -6.39 22.95 -9.12
C LEU A 355 -7.51 23.38 -8.16
N VAL A 356 -7.23 23.39 -6.86
CA VAL A 356 -8.13 23.86 -5.80
C VAL A 356 -7.35 24.64 -4.76
N SER A 357 -8.09 25.46 -4.02
CA SER A 357 -7.56 26.17 -2.87
C SER A 357 -7.22 25.22 -1.71
N ASP A 358 -6.06 25.42 -1.09
CA ASP A 358 -5.49 24.61 0.00
C ASP A 358 -5.60 23.08 -0.20
N PRO A 359 -4.95 22.51 -1.22
CA PRO A 359 -5.10 21.08 -1.57
C PRO A 359 -4.81 20.09 -0.44
N SER A 360 -3.99 20.47 0.54
CA SER A 360 -3.53 19.59 1.63
C SER A 360 -4.62 19.18 2.62
N ILE A 361 -5.69 19.98 2.76
CA ILE A 361 -6.79 19.69 3.69
C ILE A 361 -7.94 18.93 3.03
N TRP A 362 -7.91 18.76 1.70
CA TRP A 362 -8.98 18.07 0.98
C TRP A 362 -9.00 16.57 1.27
N PRO A 363 -10.19 15.98 1.45
CA PRO A 363 -10.31 14.53 1.55
C PRO A 363 -9.94 13.88 0.22
N ARG A 364 -9.42 12.65 0.30
CA ARG A 364 -9.00 11.87 -0.88
C ARG A 364 -10.03 10.81 -1.24
N LEU A 365 -10.35 10.69 -2.52
CA LEU A 365 -11.01 9.49 -3.03
C LEU A 365 -9.99 8.34 -3.20
N PRO A 366 -10.43 7.08 -3.36
CA PRO A 366 -9.55 5.99 -3.77
C PRO A 366 -8.90 6.27 -5.12
N ALA A 367 -7.71 5.72 -5.36
CA ALA A 367 -7.11 5.74 -6.69
C ALA A 367 -7.85 4.79 -7.64
N VAL A 368 -8.28 3.63 -7.12
CA VAL A 368 -8.92 2.56 -7.89
C VAL A 368 -10.13 2.01 -7.15
N MET A 369 -11.22 1.86 -7.88
CA MET A 369 -12.40 1.11 -7.47
C MET A 369 -12.74 0.12 -8.60
N ALA A 370 -12.76 -1.18 -8.33
CA ALA A 370 -13.05 -2.18 -9.36
C ALA A 370 -13.77 -3.43 -8.82
N GLU A 371 -14.30 -4.27 -9.69
CA GLU A 371 -14.76 -5.61 -9.27
C GLU A 371 -13.56 -6.47 -8.89
N ARG A 372 -12.54 -6.51 -9.76
CA ARG A 372 -11.31 -7.30 -9.59
C ARG A 372 -10.12 -6.53 -10.14
N LEU A 373 -8.96 -6.70 -9.52
CA LEU A 373 -7.68 -6.23 -10.06
C LEU A 373 -6.79 -7.43 -10.38
N GLU A 374 -6.33 -7.52 -11.62
CA GLU A 374 -5.31 -8.48 -12.06
C GLU A 374 -4.09 -7.74 -12.60
N ILE A 375 -2.93 -7.99 -12.00
CA ILE A 375 -1.65 -7.45 -12.43
C ILE A 375 -0.89 -8.58 -13.13
N GLU A 376 -0.66 -8.43 -14.44
CA GLU A 376 0.10 -9.39 -15.21
C GLU A 376 1.59 -9.34 -14.88
N ARG A 377 2.26 -10.45 -15.14
CA ARG A 377 3.65 -10.74 -14.78
C ARG A 377 4.63 -9.62 -15.13
N ASP A 378 4.50 -9.03 -16.30
CA ASP A 378 5.48 -8.10 -16.86
C ASP A 378 5.09 -6.62 -16.67
N ALA A 379 4.04 -6.36 -15.87
CA ALA A 379 3.56 -5.03 -15.58
C ALA A 379 4.51 -4.26 -14.65
N ARG A 380 4.63 -2.96 -14.88
CA ARG A 380 5.30 -2.00 -13.98
C ARG A 380 4.29 -0.93 -13.60
N LEU A 381 3.90 -0.95 -12.33
CA LEU A 381 2.75 -0.20 -11.84
C LEU A 381 3.08 0.52 -10.52
N LEU A 382 2.69 1.79 -10.44
CA LEU A 382 2.52 2.50 -9.19
C LEU A 382 1.04 2.81 -9.01
N ILE A 383 0.42 2.29 -7.95
CA ILE A 383 -0.84 2.82 -7.43
C ILE A 383 -0.54 3.61 -6.18
N ASP A 384 -0.76 4.91 -6.22
CA ASP A 384 -0.50 5.82 -5.12
C ASP A 384 -1.79 6.31 -4.47
N GLY A 385 -2.56 5.39 -3.88
CA GLY A 385 -3.77 5.68 -3.13
C GLY A 385 -4.49 4.40 -2.74
N ALA A 386 -5.66 4.53 -2.13
CA ALA A 386 -6.46 3.37 -1.75
C ALA A 386 -6.96 2.60 -2.99
N VAL A 387 -7.00 1.28 -2.88
CA VAL A 387 -7.52 0.34 -3.89
C VAL A 387 -8.65 -0.44 -3.27
N ILE A 388 -9.86 -0.25 -3.77
CA ILE A 388 -11.04 -0.93 -3.25
C ILE A 388 -11.66 -1.84 -4.30
N LEU A 389 -11.70 -3.12 -3.99
CA LEU A 389 -12.16 -4.16 -4.91
C LEU A 389 -13.39 -4.85 -4.33
N GLU A 390 -14.40 -5.13 -5.15
CA GLU A 390 -15.57 -5.89 -4.71
C GLU A 390 -15.24 -7.38 -4.50
N LYS A 391 -14.40 -7.94 -5.37
CA LYS A 391 -13.96 -9.34 -5.39
C LYS A 391 -12.46 -9.44 -5.16
N ASP A 392 -11.72 -10.03 -6.08
CA ASP A 392 -10.37 -10.52 -5.83
C ASP A 392 -9.28 -9.53 -6.27
N PHE A 393 -8.12 -9.61 -5.61
CA PHE A 393 -6.85 -9.07 -6.08
C PHE A 393 -5.98 -10.26 -6.52
N GLU A 394 -5.51 -10.25 -7.77
CA GLU A 394 -4.61 -11.28 -8.27
C GLU A 394 -3.36 -10.65 -8.90
N MET A 395 -2.22 -11.27 -8.65
CA MET A 395 -0.96 -10.90 -9.30
C MET A 395 -0.16 -12.16 -9.56
N GLU A 396 0.37 -12.27 -10.78
CA GLU A 396 1.45 -13.20 -11.08
C GLU A 396 2.77 -12.45 -10.91
N LEU A 397 3.63 -12.93 -10.02
CA LEU A 397 4.90 -12.25 -9.78
C LEU A 397 5.82 -12.37 -11.02
N PRO A 398 6.52 -11.28 -11.39
CA PRO A 398 7.47 -11.28 -12.50
C PRO A 398 8.52 -12.38 -12.41
N GLU A 399 8.94 -12.89 -13.57
CA GLU A 399 10.25 -13.52 -13.64
C GLU A 399 11.30 -12.50 -13.20
N HIS A 400 12.19 -12.88 -12.29
CA HIS A 400 13.28 -12.00 -11.92
C HIS A 400 14.23 -11.84 -13.11
N GLU A 401 14.55 -10.60 -13.47
CA GLU A 401 15.66 -10.32 -14.38
C GLU A 401 16.99 -10.43 -13.62
N PRO A 402 18.02 -11.06 -14.20
CA PRO A 402 19.32 -11.12 -13.56
C PRO A 402 19.95 -9.74 -13.64
N MET A 403 20.01 -9.04 -12.50
CA MET A 403 20.84 -7.85 -12.41
C MET A 403 22.31 -8.27 -12.22
N VAL A 404 23.16 -7.81 -13.14
CA VAL A 404 24.57 -8.20 -13.27
C VAL A 404 25.48 -7.41 -12.31
N GLU A 405 24.99 -6.33 -11.70
CA GLU A 405 25.77 -5.49 -10.77
C GLU A 405 25.27 -5.65 -9.34
N ALA A 406 26.22 -5.68 -8.40
CA ALA A 406 26.01 -5.93 -6.99
C ALA A 406 24.88 -5.08 -6.40
N ASP A 407 23.91 -5.75 -5.77
CA ASP A 407 22.74 -5.22 -5.07
C ASP A 407 23.07 -4.29 -3.87
N ALA A 408 24.31 -3.83 -3.73
CA ALA A 408 24.70 -2.91 -2.68
C ALA A 408 24.02 -1.55 -2.89
N PRO A 409 23.40 -0.98 -1.83
CA PRO A 409 22.91 0.39 -1.92
C PRO A 409 24.07 1.32 -2.28
N ILE A 410 23.89 2.12 -3.33
CA ILE A 410 24.91 3.07 -3.78
C ILE A 410 25.04 4.26 -2.83
N ALA A 411 23.99 4.52 -2.04
CA ALA A 411 24.00 5.48 -0.95
C ALA A 411 22.98 5.05 0.11
N ALA A 412 23.30 5.29 1.38
CA ALA A 412 22.38 5.14 2.49
C ALA A 412 22.73 6.16 3.57
N GLY A 413 21.74 6.68 4.29
CA GLY A 413 21.99 7.69 5.30
C GLY A 413 20.71 8.14 6.01
N THR A 414 20.82 9.23 6.74
CA THR A 414 19.70 9.88 7.44
C THR A 414 19.71 11.37 7.15
N GLY A 415 18.57 12.02 7.31
CA GLY A 415 18.44 13.48 7.13
C GLY A 415 18.01 13.90 5.73
N ALA A 416 17.54 12.99 4.88
CA ALA A 416 16.88 13.38 3.64
C ALA A 416 15.53 14.04 3.96
N VAL A 417 15.10 15.01 3.16
CA VAL A 417 13.81 15.68 3.31
C VAL A 417 13.03 15.45 2.02
N ALA A 418 11.79 14.98 2.12
CA ALA A 418 10.94 14.77 0.97
C ALA A 418 9.68 15.64 1.04
N GLN A 419 9.31 16.23 -0.07
CA GLN A 419 8.12 17.07 -0.18
C GLN A 419 7.41 16.82 -1.51
N PRO A 420 6.07 16.76 -1.53
CA PRO A 420 5.30 16.69 -2.78
C PRO A 420 5.57 17.94 -3.63
N ILE A 421 5.72 17.76 -4.94
CA ILE A 421 5.85 18.87 -5.91
C ILE A 421 4.78 18.83 -7.00
N SER A 422 4.10 17.69 -7.20
CA SER A 422 2.91 17.59 -8.05
C SER A 422 1.98 16.47 -7.59
N ALA A 423 0.91 16.21 -8.34
CA ALA A 423 -0.04 15.13 -8.02
C ALA A 423 0.63 13.75 -7.90
N ILE A 424 1.73 13.50 -8.63
CA ILE A 424 2.40 12.19 -8.65
C ILE A 424 3.89 12.27 -8.39
N LEU A 425 4.45 13.46 -8.13
CA LEU A 425 5.89 13.65 -7.96
C LEU A 425 6.23 14.25 -6.61
N SER A 426 7.38 13.84 -6.08
CA SER A 426 7.99 14.45 -4.91
C SER A 426 9.45 14.79 -5.16
N GLU A 427 9.90 15.89 -4.58
CA GLU A 427 11.32 16.22 -4.49
C GLU A 427 11.89 15.64 -3.20
N VAL A 428 13.02 14.94 -3.29
CA VAL A 428 13.81 14.46 -2.16
C VAL A 428 15.15 15.18 -2.16
N ARG A 429 15.41 15.96 -1.11
CA ARG A 429 16.69 16.63 -0.89
C ARG A 429 17.58 15.80 0.01
N LEU A 430 18.78 15.48 -0.45
CA LEU A 430 19.76 14.69 0.30
C LEU A 430 20.66 15.56 1.18
N PRO A 431 21.20 15.04 2.29
CA PRO A 431 22.17 15.73 3.14
C PRO A 431 23.43 16.18 2.40
N ALA A 432 24.13 17.18 2.96
CA ALA A 432 25.41 17.60 2.44
C ALA A 432 26.47 16.48 2.54
N GLY A 433 27.31 16.34 1.50
CA GLY A 433 28.38 15.35 1.45
C GLY A 433 28.01 14.01 0.81
N VAL A 434 26.74 13.81 0.43
CA VAL A 434 26.30 12.64 -0.33
C VAL A 434 26.64 12.86 -1.81
N ALA A 435 27.70 12.19 -2.28
CA ALA A 435 28.02 12.14 -3.70
C ALA A 435 27.21 11.02 -4.34
N LEU A 436 26.33 11.37 -5.28
CA LEU A 436 25.66 10.38 -6.11
C LEU A 436 26.44 10.21 -7.42
N PRO A 437 26.66 8.97 -7.88
CA PRO A 437 27.18 8.77 -9.23
C PRO A 437 26.18 9.33 -10.25
N ASP A 438 26.66 9.70 -11.44
CA ASP A 438 25.75 9.96 -12.55
C ASP A 438 25.00 8.66 -12.87
N PHE A 439 23.69 8.67 -12.68
CA PHE A 439 22.86 7.53 -12.99
C PHE A 439 21.66 7.89 -13.86
N SER A 440 21.31 6.98 -14.76
CA SER A 440 20.18 7.17 -15.66
C SER A 440 18.85 7.13 -14.89
N PRO A 441 17.94 8.08 -15.13
CA PRO A 441 16.55 8.01 -14.68
C PRO A 441 15.91 6.63 -14.87
N GLY A 442 15.09 6.22 -13.90
CA GLY A 442 14.34 4.97 -13.95
C GLY A 442 15.14 3.70 -13.65
N ARG A 443 16.49 3.79 -13.54
CA ARG A 443 17.34 2.67 -13.12
C ARG A 443 17.52 2.55 -11.62
N TYR A 444 17.11 3.54 -10.83
CA TYR A 444 17.31 3.57 -9.38
C TYR A 444 16.00 3.91 -8.68
N ALA A 445 15.88 3.44 -7.45
CA ALA A 445 14.82 3.77 -6.53
C ALA A 445 15.44 4.24 -5.21
N ILE A 446 14.72 5.08 -4.48
CA ILE A 446 15.06 5.51 -3.14
C ILE A 446 14.04 4.95 -2.16
N TRP A 447 14.50 4.23 -1.15
CA TRP A 447 13.69 3.92 0.01
C TRP A 447 13.72 5.12 0.95
N LEU A 448 12.54 5.56 1.40
CA LEU A 448 12.39 6.58 2.42
C LEU A 448 11.63 5.98 3.60
N GLY A 449 12.17 6.11 4.80
CA GLY A 449 11.54 5.57 6.00
C GLY A 449 11.58 6.53 7.18
N SER A 450 10.57 6.40 8.03
CA SER A 450 10.46 7.21 9.24
C SER A 450 11.66 6.95 10.16
N ARG A 451 12.21 8.02 10.73
CA ARG A 451 13.35 7.98 11.65
C ARG A 451 12.94 7.54 13.06
N GLU A 452 11.75 6.99 13.28
CA GLU A 452 11.26 6.58 14.60
C GLU A 452 11.95 5.31 15.12
N TRP A 453 13.28 5.37 15.21
CA TRP A 453 14.01 4.80 16.31
C TRP A 453 14.04 5.85 17.42
N SER A 454 13.01 5.91 18.25
CA SER A 454 13.28 6.13 19.67
C SER A 454 13.82 4.80 20.20
N ARG A 455 15.09 4.53 19.91
CA ARG A 455 15.87 3.68 20.79
C ARG A 455 15.80 4.41 22.12
N TYR A 456 14.98 3.95 23.07
CA TYR A 456 15.18 4.24 24.48
C TYR A 456 16.48 3.52 24.91
N GLU A 457 17.59 3.89 24.26
CA GLU A 457 18.92 3.74 24.78
C GLU A 457 19.27 5.13 25.31
N ASP A 458 18.70 5.47 26.47
CA ASP A 458 19.37 6.42 27.31
C ASP A 458 20.73 5.80 27.64
N THR A 459 21.80 6.50 27.24
CA THR A 459 23.21 6.12 27.27
C THR A 459 23.79 6.04 28.69
N GLY A 460 23.02 5.51 29.64
CA GLY A 460 23.38 5.41 31.04
C GLY A 460 22.76 4.17 31.67
N ALA A 461 23.37 3.01 31.42
CA ALA A 461 23.04 1.72 32.00
C ALA A 461 21.65 1.16 31.62
N THR A 462 21.70 -0.05 31.11
CA THR A 462 20.71 -1.12 31.24
C THR A 462 19.98 -1.06 32.59
N ARG A 463 18.90 -0.28 32.71
CA ARG A 463 17.82 -0.69 33.59
C ARG A 463 16.95 -1.62 32.76
N VAL A 464 17.32 -2.90 32.84
CA VAL A 464 16.34 -3.97 33.04
C VAL A 464 15.19 -3.31 33.80
N ALA A 465 14.03 -3.13 33.17
CA ALA A 465 12.85 -2.87 33.96
C ALA A 465 12.84 -4.05 34.92
N ASP A 466 13.05 -3.82 36.21
CA ASP A 466 12.90 -4.84 37.23
C ASP A 466 11.44 -5.27 37.14
N VAL A 467 11.18 -6.24 36.28
CA VAL A 467 9.87 -6.84 36.11
C VAL A 467 9.61 -7.52 37.43
N ALA A 468 8.65 -6.99 38.19
CA ALA A 468 8.47 -7.34 39.58
C ALA A 468 8.10 -8.83 39.75
N ALA A 469 7.34 -9.37 38.80
CA ALA A 469 7.00 -10.78 38.72
C ALA A 469 6.41 -11.11 37.34
N LEU A 470 6.60 -12.36 36.90
CA LEU A 470 5.73 -13.02 35.92
C LEU A 470 4.56 -13.61 36.71
N ASP A 471 3.36 -13.11 36.47
CA ASP A 471 2.13 -13.51 37.16
C ASP A 471 1.09 -14.02 36.14
N GLU A 472 -0.09 -14.40 36.59
CA GLU A 472 -1.12 -15.01 35.74
C GLU A 472 -2.51 -14.46 36.07
N GLU A 473 -3.21 -13.97 35.04
CA GLU A 473 -4.58 -13.50 35.17
C GLU A 473 -5.41 -14.22 34.11
N ALA A 474 -6.44 -14.94 34.56
CA ALA A 474 -7.30 -15.75 33.68
C ALA A 474 -6.52 -16.75 32.78
N GLY A 475 -5.42 -17.31 33.28
CA GLY A 475 -4.60 -18.28 32.54
C GLY A 475 -3.66 -17.65 31.50
N GLN A 476 -3.58 -16.32 31.42
CA GLN A 476 -2.65 -15.61 30.56
C GLN A 476 -1.48 -15.04 31.39
N PRO A 477 -0.22 -15.36 31.04
CA PRO A 477 0.93 -14.81 31.70
C PRO A 477 1.02 -13.30 31.48
N PHE A 478 1.39 -12.54 32.52
CA PHE A 478 1.69 -11.13 32.39
C PHE A 478 2.89 -10.69 33.22
N LEU A 479 3.53 -9.62 32.78
CA LEU A 479 4.61 -8.92 33.46
C LEU A 479 4.06 -7.62 34.03
N SER A 480 4.24 -7.40 35.33
CA SER A 480 3.95 -6.10 35.94
C SER A 480 5.15 -5.17 35.75
N LEU A 481 4.90 -4.03 35.11
CA LEU A 481 5.88 -2.97 34.98
C LEU A 481 5.82 -2.06 36.21
N ARG A 482 6.95 -1.45 36.55
CA ARG A 482 6.94 -0.37 37.54
C ARG A 482 6.24 0.87 36.95
N PRO A 483 5.50 1.63 37.78
CA PRO A 483 4.66 2.75 37.34
C PRO A 483 5.42 3.94 36.72
N GLU A 484 6.75 3.92 36.76
CA GLU A 484 7.63 5.01 36.32
C GLU A 484 7.99 4.96 34.81
N ILE A 485 7.51 3.97 34.05
CA ILE A 485 7.86 3.83 32.63
C ILE A 485 6.76 4.48 31.75
N PRO A 486 7.00 5.66 31.15
CA PRO A 486 6.03 6.31 30.26
C PRO A 486 5.95 5.56 28.92
N LEU A 487 5.08 4.54 28.85
CA LEU A 487 4.88 3.71 27.64
C LEU A 487 3.76 4.19 26.72
N GLY A 488 3.15 5.35 26.99
CA GLY A 488 2.03 5.88 26.22
C GLY A 488 2.28 6.00 24.71
N ALA A 489 3.55 6.20 24.30
CA ALA A 489 3.95 6.27 22.89
C ALA A 489 4.11 4.88 22.21
N VAL A 490 4.39 3.82 22.98
CA VAL A 490 4.63 2.47 22.45
C VAL A 490 3.33 1.77 22.07
N ALA A 491 2.23 2.06 22.77
CA ALA A 491 0.91 1.47 22.53
C ALA A 491 0.22 1.95 21.23
N GLN A 492 0.72 3.03 20.60
CA GLN A 492 0.15 3.58 19.36
C GLN A 492 0.72 2.93 18.10
N GLY A 493 0.69 1.60 18.00
CA GLY A 493 0.95 0.88 16.74
C GLY A 493 2.35 0.26 16.55
N GLY A 494 3.11 0.02 17.63
CA GLY A 494 4.34 -0.79 17.57
C GLY A 494 4.13 -2.23 18.05
N SER A 495 4.88 -3.19 17.50
CA SER A 495 4.97 -4.52 18.10
C SER A 495 5.92 -4.43 19.31
N LEU A 496 5.40 -4.76 20.49
CA LEU A 496 6.19 -4.87 21.70
C LEU A 496 6.60 -6.33 21.85
N THR A 497 7.90 -6.58 21.99
CA THR A 497 8.43 -7.92 22.26
C THR A 497 9.21 -7.91 23.57
N VAL A 498 9.21 -9.06 24.25
CA VAL A 498 9.92 -9.27 25.50
C VAL A 498 10.89 -10.42 25.33
N TRP A 499 12.18 -10.15 25.47
CA TRP A 499 13.18 -11.20 25.58
C TRP A 499 13.20 -11.74 27.00
N ILE A 500 13.12 -13.06 27.11
CA ILE A 500 13.19 -13.77 28.39
C ILE A 500 14.50 -14.54 28.42
N SER A 501 15.45 -14.11 29.25
CA SER A 501 16.81 -14.66 29.26
C SER A 501 16.86 -16.15 29.59
N GLY A 502 15.92 -16.63 30.42
CA GLY A 502 15.81 -18.04 30.80
C GLY A 502 15.53 -18.96 29.62
N TRP A 503 14.90 -18.45 28.57
CA TRP A 503 14.58 -19.21 27.35
C TRP A 503 15.35 -18.76 26.12
N LYS A 504 16.13 -17.67 26.25
CA LYS A 504 16.84 -17.05 25.13
C LYS A 504 15.93 -16.87 23.91
N ARG A 505 14.72 -16.36 24.14
CA ARG A 505 13.69 -16.19 23.11
C ARG A 505 12.89 -14.91 23.32
N TRP A 506 12.48 -14.29 22.23
CA TRP A 506 11.53 -13.17 22.19
C TRP A 506 10.09 -13.68 22.26
N PHE A 507 9.27 -12.99 23.04
CA PHE A 507 7.84 -13.24 23.17
C PHE A 507 7.08 -11.98 22.78
N PRO A 508 6.14 -12.06 21.83
CA PRO A 508 5.31 -10.92 21.49
C PRO A 508 4.42 -10.54 22.68
N VAL A 509 4.15 -9.26 22.83
CA VAL A 509 3.16 -8.78 23.79
C VAL A 509 1.79 -8.94 23.17
N THR A 510 0.96 -9.76 23.79
CA THR A 510 -0.40 -10.07 23.33
C THR A 510 -1.41 -9.00 23.73
N ARG A 511 -1.19 -8.33 24.87
CA ARG A 511 -2.05 -7.25 25.35
C ARG A 511 -1.27 -6.32 26.27
N PHE A 512 -1.56 -5.03 26.23
CA PHE A 512 -1.01 -4.06 27.17
C PHE A 512 -2.15 -3.38 27.94
N ASP A 513 -2.15 -3.53 29.27
CA ASP A 513 -3.06 -2.83 30.17
C ASP A 513 -2.31 -1.60 30.72
N THR A 514 -2.50 -0.47 30.04
CA THR A 514 -1.89 0.81 30.38
C THR A 514 -2.32 1.31 31.76
N ALA A 515 -3.56 1.03 32.17
CA ALA A 515 -4.10 1.47 33.45
C ALA A 515 -3.43 0.76 34.64
N ARG A 516 -3.01 -0.49 34.44
CA ARG A 516 -2.35 -1.30 35.48
C ARG A 516 -0.85 -1.49 35.26
N GLY A 517 -0.29 -0.96 34.17
CA GLY A 517 1.11 -1.17 33.79
C GLY A 517 1.45 -2.64 33.54
N ARG A 518 0.53 -3.42 32.95
CA ARG A 518 0.73 -4.86 32.73
C ARG A 518 0.93 -5.21 31.26
N ILE A 519 1.91 -6.05 31.00
CA ILE A 519 2.20 -6.62 29.68
C ILE A 519 1.80 -8.08 29.67
N PHE A 520 0.83 -8.47 28.87
CA PHE A 520 0.42 -9.87 28.73
C PHE A 520 1.24 -10.55 27.64
N LEU A 521 1.71 -11.75 27.94
CA LEU A 521 2.49 -12.61 27.04
C LEU A 521 1.64 -13.78 26.54
N PRO A 522 2.01 -14.42 25.42
CA PRO A 522 1.40 -15.68 25.03
C PRO A 522 1.69 -16.78 26.07
N ALA A 523 0.95 -17.88 25.99
CA ALA A 523 1.21 -19.05 26.84
C ALA A 523 2.68 -19.49 26.70
N LEU A 524 3.35 -19.66 27.84
CA LEU A 524 4.79 -19.85 27.90
C LEU A 524 5.16 -21.34 28.07
N PRO A 525 6.25 -21.82 27.44
CA PRO A 525 6.48 -23.26 27.23
C PRO A 525 6.79 -24.11 28.48
N ASP A 526 7.30 -23.55 29.58
CA ASP A 526 7.35 -24.23 30.90
C ASP A 526 7.82 -23.25 32.00
N ARG A 527 6.91 -22.84 32.89
CA ARG A 527 7.20 -21.86 33.95
C ARG A 527 8.20 -22.33 35.00
N ARG A 528 8.34 -23.65 35.22
CA ARG A 528 9.22 -24.19 36.29
C ARG A 528 10.71 -23.93 36.04
N SER A 529 11.06 -23.55 34.81
CA SER A 529 12.43 -23.28 34.38
C SER A 529 12.89 -21.84 34.62
N LEU A 530 11.98 -20.93 35.00
CA LEU A 530 12.34 -19.52 35.24
C LEU A 530 12.81 -19.34 36.69
N GLY A 531 14.12 -19.35 36.89
CA GLY A 531 14.72 -19.01 38.19
C GLY A 531 14.48 -17.53 38.55
N ALA A 532 14.63 -17.22 39.85
CA ALA A 532 14.46 -15.86 40.42
C ALA A 532 15.39 -14.78 39.82
N ARG A 533 16.30 -15.15 38.89
CA ARG A 533 17.24 -14.26 38.19
C ARG A 533 16.97 -14.16 36.68
N THR A 534 15.76 -14.52 36.23
CA THR A 534 15.40 -14.34 34.82
C THR A 534 15.36 -12.85 34.50
N ALA A 535 16.23 -12.41 33.60
CA ALA A 535 16.22 -11.04 33.11
C ALA A 535 15.22 -10.92 31.97
N PHE A 536 14.43 -9.85 32.02
CA PHE A 536 13.50 -9.48 30.97
C PHE A 536 14.04 -8.26 30.26
N ARG A 537 14.08 -8.29 28.93
CA ARG A 537 14.41 -7.12 28.12
C ARG A 537 13.21 -6.78 27.27
N LEU A 538 12.66 -5.60 27.52
CA LEU A 538 11.58 -5.05 26.71
C LEU A 538 12.18 -4.37 25.48
N VAL A 539 11.69 -4.70 24.30
CA VAL A 539 12.02 -3.96 23.08
C VAL A 539 10.72 -3.60 22.38
N ALA A 540 10.47 -2.29 22.30
CA ALA A 540 9.49 -1.75 21.40
C ALA A 540 10.14 -1.67 20.03
N THR A 541 9.80 -2.60 19.13
CA THR A 541 10.15 -2.50 17.73
C THR A 541 8.93 -1.99 16.99
N ARG A 542 8.93 -0.71 16.62
CA ARG A 542 8.18 -0.33 15.41
C ARG A 542 9.00 -0.87 14.24
N PRO A 543 8.44 -1.75 13.38
CA PRO A 543 9.08 -2.06 12.12
C PRO A 543 9.42 -0.74 11.44
N ARG A 544 10.61 -0.62 10.83
CA ARG A 544 10.91 0.56 10.02
C ARG A 544 9.89 0.63 8.90
N THR A 545 8.94 1.55 9.02
CA THR A 545 7.96 1.82 7.98
C THR A 545 8.59 2.77 6.98
N GLY A 546 8.54 2.39 5.71
CA GLY A 546 9.14 3.14 4.64
C GLY A 546 8.85 2.49 3.29
N GLY A 547 8.97 3.26 2.23
CA GLY A 547 8.55 2.85 0.90
C GLY A 547 9.63 3.11 -0.11
N TRP A 548 9.67 2.29 -1.16
CA TRP A 548 10.52 2.52 -2.32
C TRP A 548 9.82 3.45 -3.30
N PHE A 549 10.57 4.43 -3.78
CA PHE A 549 10.13 5.42 -4.75
C PHE A 549 11.04 5.35 -5.98
N PRO A 550 10.49 5.11 -7.18
CA PRO A 550 11.27 5.19 -8.41
C PRO A 550 11.86 6.59 -8.58
N ILE A 551 13.16 6.69 -8.85
CA ILE A 551 13.82 7.97 -9.16
C ILE A 551 13.65 8.24 -10.64
N ILE A 552 13.06 9.37 -10.99
CA ILE A 552 12.80 9.79 -12.37
C ILE A 552 13.69 10.95 -12.82
N GLU A 553 14.30 11.69 -11.88
CA GLU A 553 15.23 12.77 -12.18
C GLU A 553 16.23 12.94 -11.03
N HIS A 554 17.42 13.45 -11.35
CA HIS A 554 18.47 13.76 -10.39
C HIS A 554 19.15 15.08 -10.78
N ASP A 555 19.15 16.05 -9.86
CA ASP A 555 19.90 17.29 -9.98
C ASP A 555 21.11 17.24 -9.01
N PRO A 556 22.32 16.95 -9.52
CA PRO A 556 23.52 16.87 -8.67
C PRO A 556 23.93 18.23 -8.09
N ALA A 557 23.61 19.34 -8.75
CA ALA A 557 23.96 20.68 -8.27
C ALA A 557 23.12 21.07 -7.06
N ARG A 558 21.83 20.71 -7.07
CA ARG A 558 20.91 20.94 -5.94
C ARG A 558 20.86 19.80 -4.94
N ARG A 559 21.44 18.63 -5.28
CA ARG A 559 21.37 17.38 -4.50
C ARG A 559 19.93 16.96 -4.25
N THR A 560 19.11 17.11 -5.28
CA THR A 560 17.70 16.75 -5.25
C THR A 560 17.43 15.59 -6.20
N LEU A 561 16.49 14.74 -5.81
CA LEU A 561 15.95 13.65 -6.60
C LEU A 561 14.47 13.92 -6.83
N THR A 562 14.01 13.80 -8.07
CA THR A 562 12.57 13.76 -8.34
C THR A 562 12.16 12.30 -8.34
N VAL A 563 11.16 11.97 -7.54
CA VAL A 563 10.67 10.60 -7.36
C VAL A 563 9.20 10.49 -7.71
N LEU A 564 8.81 9.31 -8.18
CA LEU A 564 7.43 8.99 -8.51
C LEU A 564 6.68 8.52 -7.24
N GLY A 565 5.54 9.15 -6.97
CA GLY A 565 4.70 8.99 -5.79
C GLY A 565 4.86 10.15 -4.79
N GLU A 566 3.87 10.30 -3.91
CA GLU A 566 3.87 11.32 -2.85
C GLU A 566 4.74 10.90 -1.66
N ALA A 567 5.75 11.68 -1.31
CA ALA A 567 6.64 11.44 -0.18
C ALA A 567 6.45 12.58 0.84
N PRO A 568 5.44 12.52 1.73
CA PRO A 568 5.17 13.57 2.70
C PRO A 568 6.09 13.46 3.91
N PHE A 569 7.40 13.48 3.70
CA PHE A 569 8.39 13.39 4.78
C PHE A 569 9.12 14.73 4.97
N PRO A 570 8.47 15.74 5.59
CA PRO A 570 9.01 17.10 5.69
C PRO A 570 10.20 17.22 6.66
N SER A 571 10.61 16.13 7.30
CA SER A 571 11.71 16.11 8.27
C SER A 571 12.66 14.94 8.02
N GLY A 572 13.91 15.08 8.47
CA GLY A 572 15.02 14.18 8.15
C GLY A 572 14.73 12.68 8.28
N VAL A 573 14.45 12.03 7.16
CA VAL A 573 14.18 10.59 7.06
C VAL A 573 15.45 9.78 6.83
N GLU A 574 15.39 8.50 7.17
CA GLU A 574 16.36 7.53 6.67
C GLU A 574 16.11 7.33 5.17
N TYR A 575 17.19 7.27 4.41
CA TYR A 575 17.10 7.02 2.98
C TYR A 575 18.11 5.97 2.53
N ARG A 576 17.77 5.26 1.46
CA ARG A 576 18.67 4.31 0.78
C ARG A 576 18.41 4.33 -0.71
N ILE A 577 19.45 4.42 -1.50
CA ILE A 577 19.36 4.44 -2.96
C ILE A 577 19.96 3.14 -3.47
N ALA A 578 19.20 2.45 -4.29
CA ALA A 578 19.60 1.18 -4.88
C ALA A 578 19.00 1.03 -6.28
N PRO A 579 19.55 0.15 -7.14
CA PRO A 579 19.00 -0.05 -8.48
C PRO A 579 17.51 -0.42 -8.45
N ALA A 580 16.67 0.22 -9.25
CA ALA A 580 15.25 -0.08 -9.35
C ALA A 580 15.05 -1.47 -9.96
N ILE A 581 14.07 -2.21 -9.43
CA ILE A 581 13.66 -3.47 -10.03
C ILE A 581 12.80 -3.11 -11.23
N GLY A 582 13.20 -3.53 -12.43
CA GLY A 582 12.51 -3.15 -13.67
C GLY A 582 11.05 -3.62 -13.78
N ARG A 583 10.64 -4.61 -12.96
CA ARG A 583 9.32 -5.25 -12.98
C ARG A 583 8.71 -5.29 -11.57
N CYS A 584 8.13 -4.17 -11.12
CA CYS A 584 7.51 -4.08 -9.80
C CYS A 584 6.12 -3.44 -9.85
N ALA A 585 5.26 -3.93 -8.97
CA ALA A 585 4.02 -3.28 -8.58
C ALA A 585 4.18 -2.67 -7.18
N TYR A 586 4.01 -1.36 -7.09
CA TYR A 586 4.00 -0.62 -5.84
C TYR A 586 2.58 -0.13 -5.58
N ILE A 587 2.01 -0.47 -4.43
CA ILE A 587 0.69 0.02 -4.02
C ILE A 587 0.84 0.76 -2.69
N ARG A 588 0.50 2.04 -2.68
CA ARG A 588 0.72 2.94 -1.55
C ARG A 588 -0.63 3.44 -1.04
N GLY A 589 -1.12 2.80 -0.01
CA GLY A 589 -2.45 3.01 0.52
C GLY A 589 -3.11 1.68 0.87
N VAL A 590 -4.30 1.80 1.42
CA VAL A 590 -5.11 0.66 1.84
C VAL A 590 -5.56 -0.14 0.63
N VAL A 591 -5.38 -1.47 0.67
CA VAL A 591 -5.94 -2.39 -0.33
C VAL A 591 -7.00 -3.27 0.31
N SER A 592 -8.24 -3.20 -0.18
CA SER A 592 -9.36 -3.97 0.35
C SER A 592 -10.00 -4.83 -0.75
N ALA A 593 -10.07 -6.14 -0.52
CA ALA A 593 -10.61 -7.12 -1.46
C ALA A 593 -11.28 -8.29 -0.71
N GLU A 594 -12.03 -9.15 -1.40
CA GLU A 594 -12.49 -10.43 -0.84
C GLU A 594 -11.31 -11.38 -0.58
N ARG A 595 -10.41 -11.51 -1.55
CA ARG A 595 -9.24 -12.40 -1.50
C ARG A 595 -8.05 -11.78 -2.22
N PHE A 596 -6.87 -12.22 -1.81
CA PHE A 596 -5.59 -11.88 -2.42
C PHE A 596 -4.89 -13.14 -2.88
N ARG A 597 -4.52 -13.19 -4.15
CA ARG A 597 -3.79 -14.29 -4.78
C ARG A 597 -2.50 -13.78 -5.40
N LEU A 598 -1.43 -13.86 -4.63
CA LEU A 598 -0.10 -13.42 -5.04
C LEU A 598 0.69 -14.66 -5.42
N ASN A 599 0.66 -15.03 -6.70
CA ASN A 599 1.20 -16.30 -7.17
C ASN A 599 2.69 -16.17 -7.51
N ALA A 600 3.46 -17.20 -7.16
CA ALA A 600 4.87 -17.29 -7.52
C ALA A 600 5.08 -17.26 -9.05
N PRO A 601 6.26 -16.80 -9.52
CA PRO A 601 6.59 -16.83 -10.94
C PRO A 601 6.52 -18.26 -11.50
N PRO A 602 6.13 -18.45 -12.79
CA PRO A 602 6.07 -19.77 -13.41
C PRO A 602 7.36 -20.58 -13.30
N SER A 603 8.53 -19.92 -13.38
CA SER A 603 9.82 -20.59 -13.21
C SER A 603 9.98 -21.34 -11.89
N TRP A 604 9.30 -20.93 -10.83
CA TRP A 604 9.37 -21.58 -9.52
C TRP A 604 8.52 -22.85 -9.47
N LYS A 605 7.45 -22.92 -10.26
CA LYS A 605 6.58 -24.12 -10.35
C LYS A 605 7.29 -25.34 -10.93
N HIS A 606 8.41 -25.14 -11.63
CA HIS A 606 9.24 -26.22 -12.16
C HIS A 606 10.14 -26.88 -11.11
N TRP A 607 10.24 -26.32 -9.90
CA TRP A 607 11.01 -26.88 -8.80
C TRP A 607 10.15 -27.82 -7.96
N ASN A 608 10.59 -29.08 -7.84
CA ASN A 608 9.96 -30.05 -6.94
C ASN A 608 10.61 -29.99 -5.54
N ALA A 609 10.02 -30.69 -4.58
CA ALA A 609 10.51 -30.73 -3.21
C ALA A 609 11.96 -31.24 -3.10
N GLN A 610 12.37 -32.13 -4.00
CA GLN A 610 13.71 -32.71 -4.05
C GLN A 610 14.76 -31.66 -4.41
N SER A 611 14.53 -30.86 -5.45
CA SER A 611 15.44 -29.77 -5.84
C SER A 611 15.64 -28.73 -4.74
N TRP A 612 14.61 -28.48 -3.93
CA TRP A 612 14.72 -27.61 -2.75
C TRP A 612 15.49 -28.26 -1.60
N TYR A 613 15.34 -29.57 -1.43
CA TYR A 613 16.04 -30.32 -0.38
C TYR A 613 17.54 -30.40 -0.64
N GLU A 614 17.95 -30.70 -1.87
CA GLU A 614 19.36 -30.72 -2.27
C GLU A 614 20.08 -29.40 -1.97
N ARG A 615 19.40 -28.27 -2.20
CA ARG A 615 19.91 -26.93 -1.87
C ARG A 615 20.06 -26.70 -0.38
N PHE A 616 19.09 -27.16 0.38
CA PHE A 616 19.11 -27.08 1.82
C PHE A 616 20.24 -27.93 2.42
N GLU A 617 20.50 -29.12 1.86
CA GLU A 617 21.63 -29.96 2.26
C GLU A 617 22.98 -29.29 1.93
N GLU A 618 23.12 -28.70 0.74
CA GLU A 618 24.32 -27.95 0.35
C GLU A 618 24.60 -26.80 1.33
N TRP A 619 23.59 -25.99 1.66
CA TRP A 619 23.72 -24.96 2.68
C TRP A 619 24.10 -25.52 4.04
N SER A 620 23.41 -26.58 4.49
CA SER A 620 23.64 -27.21 5.79
C SER A 620 25.06 -27.74 5.92
N TYR A 621 25.57 -28.35 4.85
CA TYR A 621 26.95 -28.85 4.77
C TYR A 621 27.98 -27.72 4.88
N ARG A 622 27.76 -26.60 4.17
CA ARG A 622 28.63 -25.40 4.26
C ARG A 622 28.63 -24.78 5.67
N GLN A 623 27.48 -24.77 6.34
CA GLN A 623 27.40 -24.31 7.74
C GLN A 623 28.16 -25.24 8.69
N ALA A 624 28.04 -26.55 8.49
CA ALA A 624 28.72 -27.55 9.31
C ALA A 624 30.26 -27.49 9.13
N SER A 625 30.74 -27.38 7.89
CA SER A 625 32.17 -27.26 7.58
C SER A 625 32.78 -25.97 8.12
N ALA A 626 32.11 -24.82 7.97
CA ALA A 626 32.55 -23.55 8.58
C ALA A 626 32.60 -23.60 10.12
N SER A 627 31.81 -24.49 10.74
CA SER A 627 31.83 -24.69 12.19
C SER A 627 32.99 -25.57 12.65
N ALA A 628 33.48 -26.45 11.77
CA ALA A 628 34.56 -27.39 12.07
C ALA A 628 35.96 -26.76 11.92
N SER A 629 36.12 -25.77 11.04
CA SER A 629 37.41 -25.09 10.80
C SER A 629 37.78 -24.03 11.85
N GLY A 630 36.85 -23.63 12.73
CA GLY A 630 37.03 -22.53 13.69
C GLY A 630 37.87 -22.81 14.95
N ASN A 631 38.76 -23.82 14.97
CA ASN A 631 39.58 -24.09 16.17
C ASN A 631 40.95 -24.72 15.86
N PRO A 632 42.04 -23.97 16.13
CA PRO A 632 43.16 -24.60 16.83
C PRO A 632 43.58 -23.74 18.05
N HIS A 633 43.42 -24.30 19.25
CA HIS A 633 44.14 -23.77 20.41
C HIS A 633 45.60 -24.23 20.36
N PRO A 634 46.59 -23.34 20.55
CA PRO A 634 47.99 -23.73 20.67
C PRO A 634 48.34 -23.98 22.15
N GLY A 635 48.96 -25.12 22.43
CA GLY A 635 49.76 -25.31 23.64
C GLY A 635 49.45 -26.55 24.46
N SER A 636 50.22 -27.61 24.26
CA SER A 636 51.06 -28.18 25.32
C SER A 636 52.11 -29.13 24.74
N SER A 637 53.34 -28.89 25.16
CA SER A 637 54.54 -29.68 24.92
C SER A 637 54.74 -30.74 26.01
N ALA A 638 55.48 -31.81 25.66
CA ALA A 638 56.30 -32.74 26.47
C ALA A 638 55.86 -34.21 26.27
N ALA A 639 56.55 -35.01 25.46
CA ALA A 639 57.83 -35.70 25.71
C ALA A 639 57.68 -37.00 26.54
N ALA A 640 57.87 -38.15 25.89
CA ALA A 640 58.97 -39.10 26.16
C ALA A 640 58.68 -40.54 25.66
N SER A 641 59.70 -41.13 25.03
CA SER A 641 60.14 -42.55 24.99
C SER A 641 59.17 -43.63 24.46
N SER A 642 59.59 -44.67 23.75
CA SER A 642 60.89 -45.19 23.32
C SER A 642 60.62 -46.33 22.35
N ASP A 643 61.57 -46.55 21.43
CA ASP A 643 62.06 -47.85 20.94
C ASP A 643 61.07 -49.03 20.88
N ASP A 644 60.80 -49.54 19.68
CA ASP A 644 61.46 -50.79 19.32
C ASP A 644 61.53 -51.07 17.82
N ASP A 645 62.57 -51.83 17.53
CA ASP A 645 63.26 -52.09 16.29
C ASP A 645 62.56 -53.13 15.36
N ARG A 646 62.93 -53.09 14.07
CA ARG A 646 63.08 -54.22 13.12
C ARG A 646 61.84 -54.94 12.55
N ARG A 647 61.67 -54.86 11.22
CA ARG A 647 62.16 -55.89 10.25
C ARG A 647 61.84 -55.52 8.79
N GLN A 648 62.89 -55.52 7.96
CA GLN A 648 62.86 -55.62 6.50
C GLN A 648 62.58 -57.08 6.05
N ALA A 649 61.91 -57.23 4.90
CA ALA A 649 62.18 -58.17 3.78
C ALA A 649 60.87 -58.28 2.95
N ALA A 650 60.79 -57.90 1.67
CA ALA A 650 61.46 -58.44 0.47
C ALA A 650 60.98 -59.84 0.03
N SER A 651 60.14 -59.86 -1.01
CA SER A 651 59.87 -60.93 -2.01
C SER A 651 58.80 -60.34 -2.94
N ASP A 652 58.95 -60.05 -4.24
CA ASP A 652 59.67 -60.62 -5.38
C ASP A 652 59.32 -62.07 -5.72
N ASP A 653 59.12 -62.31 -7.03
CA ASP A 653 58.49 -63.44 -7.78
C ASP A 653 56.96 -63.30 -8.00
N GLY A 654 56.39 -63.31 -9.21
CA GLY A 654 56.90 -63.65 -10.54
C GLY A 654 55.92 -64.59 -11.26
N ARG A 655 55.59 -64.28 -12.54
CA ARG A 655 54.85 -65.10 -13.55
C ARG A 655 53.33 -65.23 -13.36
N GLU A 656 52.48 -65.28 -14.40
CA GLU A 656 52.66 -65.76 -15.77
C GLU A 656 51.56 -65.21 -16.71
N ASP A 657 51.88 -65.19 -18.01
CA ASP A 657 51.10 -64.74 -19.16
C ASP A 657 49.75 -65.44 -19.37
N HIS A 658 48.78 -64.74 -20.01
CA HIS A 658 48.04 -65.27 -21.17
C HIS A 658 47.28 -64.17 -21.94
N ASN A 659 47.78 -63.89 -23.14
CA ASN A 659 47.04 -63.30 -24.27
C ASN A 659 45.93 -64.24 -24.73
N ARG A 660 44.76 -63.70 -25.09
CA ARG A 660 44.04 -64.12 -26.30
C ARG A 660 43.02 -63.09 -26.75
N ASP A 661 43.21 -62.69 -28.01
CA ASP A 661 42.28 -61.99 -28.90
C ASP A 661 40.91 -62.67 -28.98
N SER A 662 39.86 -61.92 -29.35
CA SER A 662 39.14 -62.07 -30.63
C SER A 662 37.84 -61.26 -30.64
N ASP A 663 37.57 -60.69 -31.80
CA ASP A 663 36.40 -59.98 -32.27
C ASP A 663 35.05 -60.72 -32.08
N GLU A 664 33.92 -59.99 -32.06
CA GLU A 664 32.96 -59.98 -33.18
C GLU A 664 31.72 -59.10 -32.91
N ASN A 665 31.52 -58.15 -33.84
CA ASN A 665 30.23 -57.60 -34.24
C ASN A 665 29.38 -58.71 -34.90
N ASP A 666 28.07 -58.75 -34.65
CA ASP A 666 27.03 -58.49 -35.68
C ASP A 666 25.62 -58.97 -35.27
N ARG A 667 24.65 -58.08 -35.55
CA ARG A 667 23.37 -58.31 -36.25
C ARG A 667 22.06 -58.71 -35.52
N ARG A 668 21.06 -57.86 -35.86
CA ARG A 668 19.68 -58.13 -36.30
C ARG A 668 18.65 -58.47 -35.22
N ALA A 669 17.36 -58.17 -35.36
CA ALA A 669 16.54 -57.32 -36.22
C ALA A 669 15.08 -57.50 -35.72
N ASP A 670 14.25 -56.48 -35.94
CA ASP A 670 12.82 -56.50 -36.30
C ASP A 670 11.85 -57.46 -35.59
N ASP A 671 10.73 -56.93 -35.07
CA ASP A 671 9.49 -56.95 -35.85
C ASP A 671 8.37 -56.06 -35.26
N ASP A 672 7.67 -55.41 -36.17
CA ASP A 672 6.42 -54.67 -36.02
C ASP A 672 5.22 -55.61 -35.83
N ARG A 673 4.13 -55.14 -35.19
CA ARG A 673 2.76 -55.05 -35.79
C ARG A 673 1.61 -54.77 -34.81
N ASN A 674 0.93 -53.66 -35.10
CA ASN A 674 -0.52 -53.48 -35.31
C ASN A 674 -1.60 -53.83 -34.24
N ARG A 675 -2.28 -52.74 -33.82
CA ARG A 675 -3.70 -52.38 -34.12
C ARG A 675 -4.83 -53.23 -33.49
N VAL A 676 -5.78 -52.56 -32.82
CA VAL A 676 -7.24 -52.50 -33.13
C VAL A 676 -8.02 -51.72 -32.03
N ASP A 677 -8.89 -50.82 -32.48
CA ASP A 677 -9.94 -50.12 -31.73
C ASP A 677 -11.09 -51.05 -31.28
N HIS A 678 -11.70 -50.79 -30.11
CA HIS A 678 -13.16 -50.81 -29.99
C HIS A 678 -13.71 -50.02 -28.77
N ARG A 679 -14.83 -49.34 -29.04
CA ARG A 679 -15.72 -48.61 -28.13
C ARG A 679 -16.54 -49.55 -27.23
N ARG A 680 -16.85 -49.12 -25.99
CA ARG A 680 -18.20 -48.92 -25.40
C ARG A 680 -18.20 -49.09 -23.86
N ALA A 681 -18.56 -47.99 -23.18
CA ALA A 681 -19.64 -47.80 -22.20
C ALA A 681 -19.80 -48.74 -20.95
N PRO A 682 -20.44 -48.23 -19.88
CA PRO A 682 -20.08 -48.51 -18.48
C PRO A 682 -21.07 -49.45 -17.77
N GLN A 683 -20.69 -49.97 -16.59
CA GLN A 683 -21.66 -50.50 -15.64
C GLN A 683 -21.17 -50.42 -14.19
N ASP A 684 -22.04 -49.86 -13.35
CA ASP A 684 -22.09 -49.98 -11.90
C ASP A 684 -22.15 -51.45 -11.45
N HIS A 685 -21.50 -51.78 -10.33
CA HIS A 685 -22.21 -52.31 -9.15
C HIS A 685 -21.33 -52.43 -7.90
N ARG A 686 -21.98 -52.04 -6.81
CA ARG A 686 -21.78 -52.25 -5.36
C ARG A 686 -21.15 -53.58 -4.90
N SER A 687 -20.73 -53.52 -3.63
CA SER A 687 -20.61 -54.58 -2.62
C SER A 687 -19.30 -55.37 -2.69
N GLY A 688 -18.55 -55.60 -1.63
CA GLY A 688 -18.73 -55.44 -0.19
C GLY A 688 -17.58 -56.20 0.49
N ASN A 689 -17.26 -55.84 1.74
CA ASN A 689 -16.43 -56.53 2.74
C ASN A 689 -15.52 -57.69 2.29
N ASP A 690 -14.23 -57.63 2.64
CA ASP A 690 -13.77 -58.48 3.74
C ASP A 690 -12.42 -58.07 4.35
N ARG A 691 -12.30 -58.44 5.62
CA ARG A 691 -11.20 -58.19 6.55
C ARG A 691 -9.91 -58.90 6.15
N GLY A 692 -8.78 -58.31 6.55
CA GLY A 692 -7.49 -58.98 6.57
C GLY A 692 -6.44 -58.13 7.28
N ASP A 693 -6.46 -58.13 8.62
CA ASP A 693 -5.31 -57.80 9.45
C ASP A 693 -4.21 -58.84 9.20
N VAL A 694 -3.03 -58.43 8.72
CA VAL A 694 -1.76 -59.13 8.94
C VAL A 694 -0.60 -58.13 8.91
N ASP A 695 -0.02 -57.94 10.09
CA ASP A 695 1.39 -57.74 10.47
C ASP A 695 2.34 -56.86 9.63
N ALA A 696 2.96 -55.93 10.36
CA ALA A 696 4.22 -55.30 10.06
C ALA A 696 5.35 -56.33 9.82
N PRO A 697 6.43 -55.91 9.13
CA PRO A 697 7.64 -55.79 9.93
C PRO A 697 8.45 -54.52 9.62
N ALA A 698 9.10 -54.05 10.68
CA ALA A 698 10.31 -53.27 10.61
C ALA A 698 11.45 -54.15 10.07
N ASP A 699 12.23 -53.66 9.12
CA ASP A 699 13.68 -53.79 9.24
C ASP A 699 14.40 -52.71 8.41
N ALA A 700 15.46 -52.19 9.02
CA ALA A 700 16.32 -51.15 8.52
C ALA A 700 17.72 -51.75 8.35
N SER A 701 18.24 -51.74 7.13
CA SER A 701 19.67 -51.84 6.81
C SER A 701 19.84 -51.22 5.42
N GLN A 702 20.50 -50.06 5.33
CA GLN A 702 21.94 -49.94 5.04
C GLN A 702 22.35 -50.67 3.75
N ASP A 703 22.37 -49.92 2.64
CA ASP A 703 23.59 -49.68 1.85
C ASP A 703 23.24 -48.88 0.59
N ALA A 704 23.66 -47.62 0.56
CA ALA A 704 23.73 -46.82 -0.66
C ALA A 704 25.05 -46.04 -0.63
N GLU A 705 26.06 -46.72 -1.16
CA GLU A 705 27.39 -46.24 -1.51
C GLU A 705 27.29 -44.99 -2.40
N TYR A 706 27.58 -43.81 -1.85
CA TYR A 706 27.72 -42.56 -2.62
C TYR A 706 29.19 -42.21 -2.80
N GLY A 707 29.58 -42.09 -4.07
CA GLY A 707 30.95 -41.93 -4.53
C GLY A 707 31.68 -40.69 -4.01
N ARG A 708 32.96 -40.90 -3.68
CA ARG A 708 33.97 -39.87 -3.42
C ARG A 708 34.16 -38.99 -4.65
N TYR A 709 33.85 -37.70 -4.53
CA TYR A 709 34.54 -36.67 -5.33
C TYR A 709 35.80 -36.25 -4.57
N THR A 710 36.95 -36.40 -5.24
CA THR A 710 38.27 -36.07 -4.71
C THR A 710 38.50 -34.56 -4.68
N THR A 711 39.14 -34.16 -3.59
CA THR A 711 39.62 -32.84 -3.18
C THR A 711 40.49 -32.13 -4.22
N GLY A 712 40.15 -30.88 -4.50
CA GLY A 712 41.04 -29.89 -5.10
C GLY A 712 40.78 -28.53 -4.43
N ASP A 713 41.80 -28.04 -3.74
CA ASP A 713 42.04 -26.67 -3.23
C ASP A 713 40.85 -25.89 -2.65
N ASP A 714 40.75 -25.88 -1.31
CA ASP A 714 39.69 -25.21 -0.56
C ASP A 714 40.18 -23.87 0.02
N PRO A 715 39.76 -22.69 -0.51
CA PRO A 715 40.14 -21.37 0.00
C PRO A 715 39.19 -20.87 1.12
N HIS A 716 38.57 -21.76 1.91
CA HIS A 716 37.46 -21.40 2.81
C HIS A 716 37.82 -21.28 4.30
N ASP A 717 38.77 -20.40 4.62
CA ASP A 717 38.90 -19.86 5.98
C ASP A 717 38.11 -18.54 6.10
N GLY A 718 36.95 -18.60 6.77
CA GLY A 718 36.21 -17.40 7.21
C GLY A 718 34.85 -17.14 6.57
N VAL A 719 34.19 -18.15 5.98
CA VAL A 719 32.84 -17.94 5.40
C VAL A 719 31.84 -17.58 6.52
N PRO A 720 31.17 -16.41 6.45
CA PRO A 720 30.19 -16.01 7.46
C PRO A 720 29.04 -17.02 7.55
N ARG A 721 28.61 -17.35 8.78
CA ARG A 721 27.36 -18.09 8.99
C ARG A 721 26.19 -17.22 8.52
N VAL A 722 25.66 -17.53 7.33
CA VAL A 722 24.50 -16.86 6.74
C VAL A 722 23.23 -17.71 6.88
N SER A 723 22.07 -17.09 7.10
CA SER A 723 20.78 -17.79 7.14
C SER A 723 20.49 -18.50 5.81
N PHE A 724 19.63 -19.52 5.79
CA PHE A 724 19.28 -20.22 4.53
C PHE A 724 18.64 -19.26 3.53
N ALA A 725 17.82 -18.30 4.00
CA ALA A 725 17.29 -17.22 3.17
C ALA A 725 18.44 -16.39 2.56
N THR A 726 19.35 -15.85 3.38
CA THR A 726 20.51 -15.07 2.91
C THR A 726 21.37 -15.85 1.92
N TRP A 727 21.61 -17.14 2.17
CA TRP A 727 22.39 -18.00 1.29
C TRP A 727 21.72 -18.20 -0.07
N LEU A 728 20.42 -18.51 -0.07
CA LEU A 728 19.64 -18.80 -1.27
C LEU A 728 19.53 -17.60 -2.22
N HIS A 729 19.60 -16.40 -1.65
CA HIS A 729 19.48 -15.17 -2.40
C HIS A 729 20.77 -14.71 -3.10
N ASP A 730 21.94 -15.23 -2.73
CA ASP A 730 23.19 -14.88 -3.39
C ASP A 730 23.34 -15.71 -4.69
N PRO A 731 23.35 -15.07 -5.88
CA PRO A 731 23.49 -15.78 -7.15
C PRO A 731 24.79 -16.59 -7.26
N ALA A 732 25.83 -16.22 -6.51
CA ALA A 732 27.10 -16.92 -6.49
C ALA A 732 26.98 -18.32 -5.88
N HIS A 733 25.99 -18.56 -5.01
CA HIS A 733 25.73 -19.88 -4.43
C HIS A 733 24.97 -20.82 -5.37
N CYS A 734 24.51 -20.33 -6.53
CA CYS A 734 23.90 -21.19 -7.55
C CYS A 734 24.98 -21.84 -8.45
N PRO A 735 25.06 -23.18 -8.56
CA PRO A 735 26.03 -23.88 -9.40
C PRO A 735 25.90 -23.52 -10.89
N ALA A 736 27.00 -23.66 -11.63
CA ALA A 736 27.08 -23.34 -13.05
C ALA A 736 26.03 -24.07 -13.93
N GLY A 737 25.55 -25.25 -13.50
CA GLY A 737 24.52 -26.02 -14.21
C GLY A 737 23.09 -25.48 -14.05
N ASN A 738 22.84 -24.57 -13.11
CA ASN A 738 21.50 -24.04 -12.84
C ASN A 738 21.35 -22.63 -13.41
N ALA A 739 21.59 -22.51 -14.72
CA ALA A 739 21.60 -21.23 -15.42
C ALA A 739 20.26 -20.48 -15.33
N ALA A 740 19.15 -21.19 -15.08
CA ALA A 740 17.85 -20.56 -14.82
C ALA A 740 17.85 -19.82 -13.48
N MET A 741 18.40 -20.40 -12.40
CA MET A 741 18.50 -19.73 -11.10
C MET A 741 19.56 -18.62 -11.10
N ARG A 742 20.72 -18.85 -11.73
CA ARG A 742 21.72 -17.78 -11.95
C ARG A 742 21.20 -16.62 -12.80
N ARG A 743 20.27 -16.89 -13.74
CA ARG A 743 19.65 -15.86 -14.59
C ARG A 743 18.32 -15.32 -14.07
N ARG A 744 17.70 -15.93 -13.06
CA ARG A 744 16.31 -15.63 -12.64
C ARG A 744 16.12 -15.79 -11.12
N GLY A 745 17.17 -15.57 -10.33
CA GLY A 745 17.29 -16.01 -8.93
C GLY A 745 16.11 -15.63 -8.05
N LEU A 746 16.04 -16.19 -6.83
CA LEU A 746 15.17 -15.61 -5.79
C LEU A 746 15.77 -14.26 -5.43
N HIS A 747 15.43 -13.21 -6.16
CA HIS A 747 16.00 -11.91 -5.88
C HIS A 747 15.36 -11.29 -4.63
N ILE A 748 16.14 -10.35 -4.12
CA ILE A 748 16.27 -9.80 -2.78
C ILE A 748 15.13 -8.84 -2.38
N ARG A 749 14.34 -8.39 -3.36
CA ARG A 749 13.45 -7.24 -3.19
C ARG A 749 12.02 -7.56 -3.62
N PRO A 750 11.02 -6.93 -2.98
CA PRO A 750 9.64 -7.28 -3.26
C PRO A 750 9.27 -6.83 -4.68
N THR A 751 8.80 -7.78 -5.48
CA THR A 751 8.19 -7.53 -6.79
C THR A 751 6.78 -6.94 -6.64
N LEU A 752 6.14 -7.21 -5.51
CA LEU A 752 4.96 -6.50 -5.02
C LEU A 752 5.24 -5.89 -3.64
N HIS A 753 5.10 -4.58 -3.52
CA HIS A 753 5.18 -3.87 -2.24
C HIS A 753 3.89 -3.10 -1.99
N ILE A 754 3.18 -3.48 -0.94
CA ILE A 754 2.00 -2.76 -0.43
C ILE A 754 2.37 -2.10 0.89
N TRP A 755 2.09 -0.82 1.05
CA TRP A 755 2.32 -0.10 2.31
C TRP A 755 1.29 1.01 2.48
N ASN A 756 0.85 1.25 3.71
CA ASN A 756 -0.08 2.36 3.97
C ASN A 756 0.70 3.64 4.32
N ALA A 757 0.65 4.64 3.44
CA ALA A 757 1.32 5.93 3.58
C ALA A 757 0.33 7.10 3.76
N SER A 758 -0.94 6.81 4.07
CA SER A 758 -2.01 7.81 4.01
C SER A 758 -2.06 8.71 5.25
N ASP A 759 -1.64 9.97 5.11
CA ASP A 759 -1.80 11.01 6.13
C ASP A 759 -3.11 11.82 5.98
N ALA A 760 -3.77 11.75 4.82
CA ALA A 760 -4.99 12.49 4.53
C ALA A 760 -6.24 11.62 4.76
N PRO A 761 -7.39 12.21 5.17
CA PRO A 761 -8.63 11.47 5.35
C PRO A 761 -9.14 10.94 4.00
N LEU A 762 -9.28 9.61 3.89
CA LEU A 762 -9.93 9.00 2.73
C LEU A 762 -11.44 9.18 2.81
N ARG A 763 -12.11 9.31 1.66
CA ARG A 763 -13.56 9.33 1.53
C ARG A 763 -14.01 8.36 0.45
N LEU A 764 -15.07 7.62 0.75
CA LEU A 764 -15.68 6.65 -0.18
C LEU A 764 -17.04 7.11 -0.71
N THR A 765 -17.60 8.16 -0.12
CA THR A 765 -18.94 8.65 -0.43
C THR A 765 -18.85 10.01 -1.10
N LEU A 766 -19.69 10.20 -2.11
CA LEU A 766 -19.95 11.47 -2.76
C LEU A 766 -21.34 11.96 -2.33
N PRO A 767 -21.53 13.29 -2.13
CA PRO A 767 -20.53 14.35 -2.23
C PRO A 767 -19.46 14.29 -1.12
N LEU A 768 -18.29 14.88 -1.36
CA LEU A 768 -17.19 14.94 -0.37
C LEU A 768 -17.53 15.81 0.83
N PHE A 769 -18.29 16.88 0.59
CA PHE A 769 -18.74 17.82 1.62
C PHE A 769 -20.26 17.82 1.76
N ALA A 770 -20.73 17.91 3.00
CA ALA A 770 -22.11 18.11 3.37
C ALA A 770 -22.24 19.45 4.13
N PRO A 771 -23.35 20.19 3.97
CA PRO A 771 -23.59 21.37 4.78
C PRO A 771 -23.65 20.98 6.25
N TYR A 772 -22.88 21.68 7.09
CA TYR A 772 -23.05 21.62 8.53
C TYR A 772 -24.50 21.87 8.90
N ARG A 773 -25.10 20.86 9.53
CA ARG A 773 -26.34 21.02 10.27
C ARG A 773 -25.93 21.16 11.72
N HIS A 774 -26.23 22.32 12.30
CA HIS A 774 -26.17 22.46 13.75
C HIS A 774 -27.20 21.45 14.30
N GLU A 775 -26.73 20.33 14.84
CA GLU A 775 -27.60 19.46 15.61
C GLU A 775 -28.05 20.30 16.81
N ALA A 776 -29.38 20.43 16.95
CA ALA A 776 -30.02 21.27 17.95
C ALA A 776 -30.06 20.60 19.32
#